data_AF-A0A439D5V9-F1
#
_entry.id   AF-A0A439D5V9-F1
#
_cell.length_a   1.000
_cell.length_b   1.000
_cell.length_c   1.000
_cell.angle_alpha   90.00
_cell.angle_beta   90.00
_cell.angle_gamma   90.00
#
_symmetry.space_group_name_H-M   'P 1'
#
loop_
_entity.id
_entity.type
_entity.pdbx_description
1 polymer ?
#
loop_
_entity_poly.entity_id
_entity_poly.type
_entity_poly.pdbx_seq_one_letter_code
_entity_poly.pdbx_strand_id
1 'polypeptide(L)'
;MCLGAKAAMEMSVLEIPADWMSRLAFMVVAISFIIFIFTPKTEPIYGRFKKFRSAWLGDTPIHKIIEDAYHEVHDEEPFVVSWWAKDYLILPSKYLKDIKHGGWGQLSFYQNISDAFNLHVSVGDLYSAPSSQRMPTIVQKGLNPHLAQITPLIVEEIDLTFHSITKSSSEWREVTAMPFFSEVAHRVAVRFLIGKELCRNEVFIKRSMSMLQSLFVSALLTFKLPLGRCRGFFAHPISLFHQWRLWQCTNMLLPVIKSRIENNKASSNTEPELDSIQWTLDLFPETLYEFDRRMATEVIFQLLLRQGELLAVKDEVERSHAEYGWSERMINALSLLDSFIRETNRLFPTGSVTAARTVVEQPFQFSDGLTLPIGTRIGFPGKAIQGTYTELVEPETFNGRRFLTPKAIREPSGSARPDQKRWAASSADSSNLAWGYGNHVCPGRFFAVRLVKLVVSSLMLNYEVKWNRDEDDNSLEEAERECLSRDAKSAGTRHCVLTDISRNLEQNLLKLQRLGPKLSQSLHNDIRLPDRANALVAAKAIDTLHQIQLLLDPPVLILADHFLGYVTTKCLVAAVECGVPDALKNGPMTLDGLAKATNTKPDRLSQILGILESRGIFTRETDDDVYSHSPASSLIQSDHWTQWHNWIRLYGNQFYDIARGIPESIKADTARCAAQVNFDIDENMFAYFNRRGWVPQLHRTLGGGASAQLPGILEDYPWDDFNHGHVIDIGGGGGAFLVGLLRKFPTLTGGIFDLPHVIDHVRPKFYGENGQFADVKDRIGNDGLIGGDFFQSVPASVFYTMKWCLHDWQDDKAMMILDVIQRSIVRTPGCRLVVLESILDPGHSARLSRYGDINMMMTAHGHERTLKQWCGLAEKSGWRVERIRELRRAWVKAIDLRPLEVKGDVDYNGRVIIYIIKADKTNYINYMKPLILAEELKTDYTISVVDTKSKWYFQVHPERYVPVFKDWCNATEKEITVFESTACLQYLADRYDPDGVWGGGTPAEKAAVFSWTACQTAGLGPTAKYWLYFLIGYPNRQTPESFTKDGKEVCQNIPPVRLDKQESTDKYPSRLHQNCVRQWEILEQRLSLPGQNYIALPDRPSIADISYFPFAMPWMFEFLGIDIANYPSTRHWGKRMVCRPAVKAVLERGPTYGHGLEDE
;
A
#
# COMPACT_ATOMS: atom_id res chain seq x y z
N MET A 1 -8.86 -8.67 9.98
CA MET A 1 -7.38 -8.82 10.06
C MET A 1 -6.65 -7.52 10.42
N CYS A 2 -7.14 -6.31 10.06
CA CYS A 2 -6.49 -5.04 10.45
C CYS A 2 -6.50 -4.71 11.96
N LEU A 3 -7.43 -5.27 12.74
CA LEU A 3 -7.43 -5.17 14.21
C LEU A 3 -6.29 -5.95 14.87
N GLY A 4 -5.80 -7.02 14.22
CA GLY A 4 -4.68 -7.83 14.73
C GLY A 4 -3.34 -7.12 14.59
N ALA A 5 -3.15 -6.34 13.52
CA ALA A 5 -1.91 -5.58 13.30
C ALA A 5 -1.78 -4.37 14.22
N LYS A 6 -2.88 -3.64 14.46
CA LYS A 6 -2.89 -2.47 15.37
C LYS A 6 -2.79 -2.90 16.84
N ALA A 7 -3.45 -4.00 17.23
CA ALA A 7 -3.27 -4.61 18.54
C ALA A 7 -1.87 -5.22 18.72
N ALA A 8 -1.28 -5.85 17.69
CA ALA A 8 0.08 -6.38 17.76
C ALA A 8 1.14 -5.27 17.89
N MET A 9 0.91 -4.11 17.26
CA MET A 9 1.80 -2.95 17.36
C MET A 9 1.73 -2.28 18.73
N GLU A 10 0.54 -2.16 19.35
CA GLU A 10 0.36 -1.69 20.73
C GLU A 10 0.78 -2.74 21.80
N MET A 11 0.69 -4.04 21.49
CA MET A 11 1.08 -5.15 22.37
C MET A 11 2.56 -5.53 22.28
N SER A 12 3.32 -4.99 21.30
CA SER A 12 4.77 -5.15 21.21
C SER A 12 5.52 -4.62 22.46
N VAL A 13 4.87 -3.75 23.24
CA VAL A 13 5.34 -3.18 24.51
C VAL A 13 5.37 -4.21 25.65
N LEU A 14 4.74 -5.38 25.50
CA LEU A 14 4.60 -6.35 26.58
C LEU A 14 5.81 -7.31 26.75
N GLU A 15 6.74 -7.42 25.78
CA GLU A 15 7.88 -8.37 25.84
C GLU A 15 7.49 -9.82 26.24
N ILE A 16 6.26 -10.26 25.96
CA ILE A 16 5.80 -11.63 26.23
C ILE A 16 5.93 -12.46 24.94
N PRO A 17 6.43 -13.71 24.99
CA PRO A 17 6.42 -14.63 23.86
C PRO A 17 5.04 -14.73 23.19
N ALA A 18 5.01 -14.58 21.87
CA ALA A 18 3.77 -14.47 21.08
C ALA A 18 2.86 -15.72 21.17
N ASP A 19 3.43 -16.88 21.52
CA ASP A 19 2.74 -18.15 21.66
C ASP A 19 1.86 -18.24 22.92
N TRP A 20 2.32 -17.71 24.05
CA TRP A 20 1.56 -17.64 25.30
C TRP A 20 0.41 -16.63 25.24
N MET A 21 0.62 -15.49 24.57
CA MET A 21 -0.40 -14.45 24.43
C MET A 21 -1.60 -14.90 23.58
N SER A 22 -1.37 -15.68 22.52
CA SER A 22 -2.45 -16.19 21.67
C SER A 22 -3.40 -17.13 22.43
N ARG A 23 -2.86 -17.96 23.33
CA ARG A 23 -3.63 -18.92 24.15
C ARG A 23 -4.39 -18.23 25.29
N LEU A 24 -3.76 -17.26 25.95
CA LEU A 24 -4.40 -16.46 26.99
C LEU A 24 -5.51 -15.57 26.40
N ALA A 25 -5.27 -14.94 25.24
CA ALA A 25 -6.26 -14.16 24.53
C ALA A 25 -7.47 -15.01 24.10
N PHE A 26 -7.25 -16.23 23.61
CA PHE A 26 -8.35 -17.12 23.22
C PHE A 26 -9.20 -17.56 24.43
N MET A 27 -8.56 -17.86 25.56
CA MET A 27 -9.24 -18.24 26.80
C MET A 27 -10.03 -17.07 27.41
N VAL A 28 -9.46 -15.86 27.41
CA VAL A 28 -10.11 -14.63 27.88
C VAL A 28 -11.27 -14.23 26.97
N VAL A 29 -11.16 -14.37 25.65
CA VAL A 29 -12.24 -14.08 24.69
C VAL A 29 -13.39 -15.07 24.85
N ALA A 30 -13.11 -16.37 25.00
CA ALA A 30 -14.13 -17.39 25.21
C ALA A 30 -14.91 -17.18 26.53
N ILE A 31 -14.21 -16.87 27.63
CA ILE A 31 -14.83 -16.59 28.94
C ILE A 31 -15.61 -15.26 28.91
N SER A 32 -15.09 -14.24 28.23
CA SER A 32 -15.75 -12.94 28.07
C SER A 32 -17.04 -13.03 27.25
N PHE A 33 -17.10 -13.92 26.26
CA PHE A 33 -18.29 -14.18 25.45
C PHE A 33 -19.42 -14.84 26.27
N ILE A 34 -19.05 -15.78 27.16
CA ILE A 34 -20.00 -16.41 28.08
C ILE A 34 -20.54 -15.38 29.09
N ILE A 35 -19.68 -14.57 29.70
CA ILE A 35 -20.09 -13.55 30.69
C ILE A 35 -20.95 -12.44 30.05
N PHE A 36 -20.69 -12.08 28.79
CA PHE A 36 -21.47 -11.09 28.04
C PHE A 36 -22.95 -11.48 27.89
N ILE A 37 -23.23 -12.76 27.69
CA ILE A 37 -24.60 -13.27 27.50
C ILE A 37 -25.41 -13.19 28.81
N PHE A 38 -24.75 -13.35 29.96
CA PHE A 38 -25.44 -13.53 31.25
C PHE A 38 -25.41 -12.31 32.19
N THR A 39 -24.81 -11.18 31.80
CA THR A 39 -24.73 -10.00 32.70
C THR A 39 -25.82 -8.96 32.41
N PRO A 40 -26.64 -8.55 33.40
CA PRO A 40 -27.68 -7.54 33.22
C PRO A 40 -27.13 -6.20 32.70
N LYS A 41 -27.83 -5.64 31.71
CA LYS A 41 -27.45 -4.37 31.05
C LYS A 41 -27.89 -3.17 31.90
N THR A 42 -26.91 -2.34 32.25
CA THR A 42 -27.00 -0.93 32.72
C THR A 42 -27.59 -0.67 34.11
N GLU A 43 -26.99 0.27 34.85
CA GLU A 43 -27.57 0.77 36.11
C GLU A 43 -28.88 1.53 35.82
N PRO A 44 -29.90 1.46 36.70
CA PRO A 44 -31.24 1.98 36.44
C PRO A 44 -31.31 3.46 36.05
N ILE A 45 -30.36 4.29 36.53
CA ILE A 45 -30.33 5.73 36.24
C ILE A 45 -30.07 6.01 34.75
N TYR A 46 -29.18 5.24 34.10
CA TYR A 46 -28.84 5.45 32.69
C TYR A 46 -29.97 5.03 31.75
N GLY A 47 -30.88 4.14 32.19
CA GLY A 47 -32.04 3.72 31.41
C GLY A 47 -33.10 4.80 31.21
N ARG A 48 -33.02 5.93 31.95
CA ARG A 48 -33.93 7.08 31.83
C ARG A 48 -33.58 8.02 30.68
N PHE A 49 -32.40 7.89 30.11
CA PHE A 49 -31.84 8.83 29.14
C PHE A 49 -31.51 8.10 27.85
N LYS A 50 -31.58 8.83 26.73
CA LYS A 50 -31.25 8.28 25.42
C LYS A 50 -29.79 7.82 25.40
N LYS A 51 -29.56 6.56 25.01
CA LYS A 51 -28.24 5.95 25.01
C LYS A 51 -27.69 5.79 23.61
N PHE A 52 -26.52 6.38 23.38
CA PHE A 52 -25.76 6.31 22.13
C PHE A 52 -24.61 5.32 22.30
N ARG A 53 -24.63 4.23 21.53
CA ARG A 53 -23.62 3.15 21.61
C ARG A 53 -22.88 3.05 20.28
N SER A 54 -21.57 2.84 20.33
CA SER A 54 -20.85 2.24 19.21
C SER A 54 -21.26 0.77 19.05
N ALA A 55 -21.28 0.27 17.81
CA ALA A 55 -21.32 -1.16 17.58
C ALA A 55 -20.09 -1.80 18.27
N TRP A 56 -20.26 -2.97 18.90
CA TRP A 56 -19.17 -3.67 19.62
C TRP A 56 -17.96 -4.00 18.71
N LEU A 57 -18.17 -3.96 17.39
CA LEU A 57 -17.17 -4.15 16.32
C LEU A 57 -17.00 -2.91 15.41
N GLY A 58 -17.62 -1.77 15.74
CA GLY A 58 -17.59 -0.57 14.90
C GLY A 58 -16.35 0.29 15.15
N ASP A 59 -15.74 0.77 14.08
CA ASP A 59 -14.55 1.63 14.10
C ASP A 59 -14.85 3.10 14.42
N THR A 60 -16.11 3.45 14.75
CA THR A 60 -16.51 4.85 15.00
C THR A 60 -15.83 5.42 16.25
N PRO A 61 -15.01 6.48 16.13
CA PRO A 61 -14.36 7.10 17.27
C PRO A 61 -15.37 7.69 18.27
N ILE A 62 -15.05 7.62 19.57
CA ILE A 62 -15.93 8.10 20.65
C ILE A 62 -16.27 9.60 20.54
N HIS A 63 -15.35 10.43 20.02
CA HIS A 63 -15.61 11.85 19.82
C HIS A 63 -16.77 12.09 18.86
N LYS A 64 -16.84 11.31 17.77
CA LYS A 64 -17.89 11.40 16.76
C LYS A 64 -19.25 10.99 17.34
N ILE A 65 -19.29 9.94 18.16
CA ILE A 65 -20.52 9.51 18.86
C ILE A 65 -21.04 10.60 19.80
N ILE A 66 -20.14 11.28 20.50
CA ILE A 66 -20.50 12.38 21.42
C ILE A 66 -20.97 13.60 20.63
N GLU A 67 -20.31 13.92 19.51
CA GLU A 67 -20.70 15.02 18.62
C GLU A 67 -22.06 14.76 17.96
N ASP A 68 -22.26 13.60 17.34
CA ASP A 68 -23.54 13.20 16.72
C ASP A 68 -24.67 13.23 17.75
N ALA A 69 -24.43 12.68 18.94
CA ALA A 69 -25.41 12.71 20.03
C ALA A 69 -25.71 14.14 20.50
N TYR A 70 -24.69 14.99 20.60
CA TYR A 70 -24.85 16.39 20.98
C TYR A 70 -25.61 17.19 19.91
N HIS A 71 -25.34 16.95 18.63
CA HIS A 71 -26.09 17.55 17.52
C HIS A 71 -27.55 17.11 17.49
N GLU A 72 -27.86 15.87 17.89
CA GLU A 72 -29.24 15.40 17.93
C GLU A 72 -30.05 15.96 19.11
N VAL A 73 -29.43 16.15 20.28
CA VAL A 73 -30.10 16.67 21.49
C VAL A 73 -29.91 18.18 21.71
N HIS A 74 -29.15 18.85 20.84
CA HIS A 74 -28.93 20.30 20.79
C HIS A 74 -28.55 21.00 22.12
N ASP A 75 -27.73 20.36 22.96
CA ASP A 75 -27.36 20.90 24.31
C ASP A 75 -28.55 21.12 25.26
N GLU A 76 -29.72 20.51 25.00
CA GLU A 76 -30.92 20.72 25.83
C GLU A 76 -31.12 19.61 26.87
N GLU A 77 -30.84 18.37 26.50
CA GLU A 77 -31.14 17.17 27.30
C GLU A 77 -29.88 16.32 27.62
N PRO A 78 -29.81 15.71 28.82
CA PRO A 78 -28.79 14.71 29.13
C PRO A 78 -28.91 13.44 28.29
N PHE A 79 -27.77 12.87 27.89
CA PHE A 79 -27.71 11.62 27.13
C PHE A 79 -26.62 10.70 27.66
N VAL A 80 -26.68 9.40 27.33
CA VAL A 80 -25.74 8.40 27.84
C VAL A 80 -24.82 7.93 26.72
N VAL A 81 -23.52 8.00 26.98
CA VAL A 81 -22.49 7.41 26.13
C VAL A 81 -21.71 6.39 26.92
N SER A 82 -21.41 5.24 26.31
CA SER A 82 -20.49 4.27 26.89
C SER A 82 -19.05 4.68 26.58
N TRP A 83 -18.36 5.26 27.56
CA TRP A 83 -16.94 5.65 27.48
C TRP A 83 -16.11 4.77 28.42
N TRP A 84 -15.02 4.21 27.90
CA TRP A 84 -14.19 3.22 28.62
C TRP A 84 -15.02 2.05 29.20
N ALA A 85 -16.00 1.59 28.40
CA ALA A 85 -16.94 0.53 28.76
C ALA A 85 -17.65 0.71 30.11
N LYS A 86 -17.78 1.97 30.53
CA LYS A 86 -18.66 2.46 31.58
C LYS A 86 -19.64 3.44 30.97
N ASP A 87 -20.84 3.49 31.50
CA ASP A 87 -21.82 4.48 31.06
C ASP A 87 -21.53 5.82 31.75
N TYR A 88 -21.47 6.87 30.94
CA TYR A 88 -21.36 8.26 31.35
C TYR A 88 -22.62 8.99 30.94
N LEU A 89 -23.20 9.73 31.88
CA LEU A 89 -24.25 10.70 31.61
C LEU A 89 -23.59 12.00 31.12
N ILE A 90 -23.70 12.27 29.84
CA ILE A 90 -23.22 13.49 29.22
C ILE A 90 -24.25 14.58 29.46
N LEU A 91 -23.81 15.66 30.11
CA LEU A 91 -24.67 16.75 30.56
C LEU A 91 -24.56 17.98 29.63
N PRO A 92 -25.68 18.64 29.35
CA PRO A 92 -25.75 19.99 28.78
C PRO A 92 -24.91 21.06 29.48
N SER A 93 -24.49 22.08 28.74
CA SER A 93 -23.69 23.21 29.24
C SER A 93 -24.34 23.97 30.40
N LYS A 94 -25.69 24.01 30.48
CA LYS A 94 -26.43 24.65 31.60
C LYS A 94 -26.04 24.10 32.98
N TYR A 95 -25.68 22.82 33.06
CA TYR A 95 -25.28 22.16 34.31
C TYR A 95 -23.85 22.48 34.76
N LEU A 96 -23.04 23.17 33.94
CA LEU A 96 -21.68 23.59 34.33
C LEU A 96 -21.69 24.48 35.58
N LYS A 97 -22.72 25.33 35.72
CA LYS A 97 -22.87 26.23 36.89
C LYS A 97 -23.14 25.45 38.18
N ASP A 98 -23.87 24.34 38.09
CA ASP A 98 -24.23 23.53 39.25
C ASP A 98 -23.02 22.73 39.77
N ILE A 99 -22.24 22.12 38.87
CA ILE A 99 -21.03 21.38 39.27
C ILE A 99 -19.92 22.29 39.83
N LYS A 100 -19.96 23.59 39.51
CA LYS A 100 -19.02 24.58 40.07
C LYS A 100 -19.18 24.71 41.58
N HIS A 101 -20.38 24.53 42.10
CA HIS A 101 -20.71 24.65 43.53
C HIS A 101 -20.75 23.30 44.25
N GLY A 102 -20.63 22.18 43.53
CA GLY A 102 -20.56 20.85 44.12
C GLY A 102 -19.33 20.66 45.01
N GLY A 103 -19.54 20.15 46.22
CA GLY A 103 -18.48 19.87 47.17
C GLY A 103 -17.64 18.65 46.78
N TRP A 104 -16.41 18.58 47.30
CA TRP A 104 -15.46 17.46 47.05
C TRP A 104 -16.00 16.09 47.51
N GLY A 105 -16.87 16.07 48.51
CA GLY A 105 -17.55 14.87 49.00
C GLY A 105 -18.83 14.52 48.22
N GLN A 106 -19.25 15.33 47.26
CA GLN A 106 -20.44 15.06 46.43
C GLN A 106 -20.07 14.65 45.00
N LEU A 107 -19.08 15.32 44.41
CA LEU A 107 -18.60 15.06 43.06
C LEU A 107 -17.08 14.87 43.10
N SER A 108 -16.58 13.75 42.57
CA SER A 108 -15.15 13.43 42.58
C SER A 108 -14.61 13.15 41.18
N PHE A 109 -13.64 13.96 40.76
CA PHE A 109 -12.82 13.70 39.57
C PHE A 109 -11.91 12.49 39.76
N TYR A 110 -11.34 12.33 40.95
CA TYR A 110 -10.38 11.27 41.25
C TYR A 110 -11.05 9.89 41.32
N GLN A 111 -12.27 9.82 41.87
CA GLN A 111 -13.06 8.61 41.79
C GLN A 111 -13.40 8.28 40.32
N ASN A 112 -13.64 9.31 39.49
CA ASN A 112 -13.84 9.11 38.07
C ASN A 112 -12.60 8.48 37.42
N ILE A 113 -11.41 9.03 37.63
CA ILE A 113 -10.17 8.44 37.10
C ILE A 113 -9.94 7.01 37.64
N SER A 114 -10.12 6.78 38.95
CA SER A 114 -9.93 5.46 39.55
C SER A 114 -10.86 4.41 38.94
N ASP A 115 -12.13 4.78 38.75
CA ASP A 115 -13.13 3.97 38.06
C ASP A 115 -12.72 3.69 36.61
N ALA A 116 -12.14 4.68 35.97
CA ALA A 116 -11.92 4.74 34.54
C ALA A 116 -10.54 4.14 34.16
N PHE A 117 -9.64 3.85 35.10
CA PHE A 117 -8.42 3.05 34.84
C PHE A 117 -8.31 1.80 35.73
N ASN A 118 -9.31 1.52 36.56
CA ASN A 118 -9.25 0.50 37.60
C ASN A 118 -8.05 0.68 38.55
N LEU A 119 -7.75 1.93 38.94
CA LEU A 119 -6.53 2.25 39.70
C LEU A 119 -6.45 1.56 41.05
N HIS A 120 -7.60 1.31 41.71
CA HIS A 120 -7.69 0.53 42.94
C HIS A 120 -7.04 -0.87 42.82
N VAL A 121 -7.03 -1.45 41.61
CA VAL A 121 -6.38 -2.72 41.33
C VAL A 121 -4.94 -2.52 40.87
N SER A 122 -4.68 -1.56 39.99
CA SER A 122 -3.39 -1.45 39.30
C SER A 122 -2.32 -0.71 40.11
N VAL A 123 -2.70 0.32 40.86
CA VAL A 123 -1.79 1.18 41.63
C VAL A 123 -2.15 1.20 43.13
N GLY A 124 -3.35 0.74 43.50
CA GLY A 124 -3.88 0.74 44.87
C GLY A 124 -4.83 1.92 45.13
N ASP A 125 -5.32 2.03 46.38
CA ASP A 125 -6.33 3.02 46.77
C ASP A 125 -5.73 4.42 47.06
N LEU A 126 -5.05 4.98 46.05
CA LEU A 126 -4.39 6.30 46.13
C LEU A 126 -5.37 7.49 46.04
N TYR A 127 -6.60 7.24 45.58
CA TYR A 127 -7.57 8.27 45.19
C TYR A 127 -8.85 8.25 46.04
N SER A 128 -8.89 7.47 47.13
CA SER A 128 -9.93 7.58 48.15
C SER A 128 -9.81 8.89 48.93
N ALA A 129 -10.90 9.30 49.58
CA ALA A 129 -10.84 10.39 50.54
C ALA A 129 -10.22 9.85 51.84
N PRO A 130 -9.24 10.54 52.48
CA PRO A 130 -8.75 11.90 52.21
C PRO A 130 -7.46 12.00 51.38
N SER A 131 -6.86 10.89 50.92
CA SER A 131 -5.58 10.86 50.18
C SER A 131 -5.61 11.58 48.83
N SER A 132 -6.78 11.65 48.18
CA SER A 132 -6.98 12.30 46.86
C SER A 132 -6.65 13.80 46.78
N GLN A 133 -6.54 14.52 47.90
CA GLN A 133 -6.20 15.95 47.91
C GLN A 133 -4.69 16.26 48.00
N ARG A 134 -3.84 15.26 48.23
CA ARG A 134 -2.40 15.48 48.45
C ARG A 134 -1.70 15.98 47.18
N MET A 135 -1.92 15.30 46.05
CA MET A 135 -1.34 15.67 44.76
C MET A 135 -1.71 17.08 44.28
N PRO A 136 -2.98 17.49 44.24
CA PRO A 136 -3.32 18.87 43.89
C PRO A 136 -2.71 19.88 44.89
N THR A 137 -2.57 19.53 46.17
CA THR A 137 -1.92 20.40 47.17
C THR A 137 -0.42 20.55 46.91
N ILE A 138 0.30 19.47 46.57
CA ILE A 138 1.74 19.51 46.21
C ILE A 138 1.94 20.38 44.96
N VAL A 139 1.07 20.26 43.96
CA VAL A 139 1.16 21.10 42.76
C VAL A 139 0.86 22.57 43.07
N GLN A 140 -0.15 22.85 43.89
CA GLN A 140 -0.57 24.22 44.21
C GLN A 140 0.38 24.95 45.15
N LYS A 141 0.95 24.26 46.15
CA LYS A 141 1.83 24.84 47.19
C LYS A 141 3.32 24.62 46.92
N GLY A 142 3.69 23.56 46.21
CA GLY A 142 5.06 23.24 45.82
C GLY A 142 5.39 23.73 44.41
N LEU A 143 4.82 23.11 43.38
CA LEU A 143 5.21 23.38 41.98
C LEU A 143 4.88 24.81 41.51
N ASN A 144 3.63 25.26 41.68
CA ASN A 144 3.15 26.52 41.10
C ASN A 144 3.91 27.77 41.61
N PRO A 145 4.25 27.91 42.91
CA PRO A 145 5.04 29.04 43.40
C PRO A 145 6.48 29.09 42.87
N HIS A 146 7.07 27.94 42.52
CA HIS A 146 8.48 27.84 42.11
C HIS A 146 8.66 27.84 40.58
N LEU A 147 7.59 28.02 39.81
CA LEU A 147 7.61 28.01 38.34
C LEU A 147 8.70 28.92 37.72
N ALA A 148 8.91 30.11 38.29
CA ALA A 148 9.93 31.05 37.82
C ALA A 148 11.36 30.51 38.01
N GLN A 149 11.63 29.89 39.16
CA GLN A 149 12.95 29.37 39.53
C GLN A 149 13.31 28.11 38.72
N ILE A 150 12.32 27.27 38.40
CA ILE A 150 12.55 26.05 37.62
C ILE A 150 12.64 26.29 36.10
N THR A 151 12.26 27.47 35.60
CA THR A 151 12.21 27.75 34.17
C THR A 151 13.56 27.54 33.45
N PRO A 152 14.70 28.05 33.96
CA PRO A 152 16.01 27.76 33.36
C PRO A 152 16.36 26.28 33.38
N LEU A 153 15.95 25.55 34.42
CA LEU A 153 16.19 24.11 34.56
C LEU A 153 15.35 23.30 33.56
N ILE A 154 14.14 23.77 33.21
CA ILE A 154 13.31 23.17 32.15
C ILE A 154 14.01 23.32 30.80
N VAL A 155 14.52 24.51 30.49
CA VAL A 155 15.23 24.79 29.23
C VAL A 155 16.48 23.93 29.10
N GLU A 156 17.29 23.85 30.17
CA GLU A 156 18.48 22.98 30.21
C GLU A 156 18.13 21.53 29.84
N GLU A 157 17.06 20.97 30.41
CA GLU A 157 16.68 19.59 30.17
C GLU A 157 16.05 19.37 28.78
N ILE A 158 15.32 20.37 28.24
CA ILE A 158 14.83 20.35 26.85
C ILE A 158 16.00 20.32 25.89
N ASP A 159 16.96 21.21 26.06
CA ASP A 159 18.12 21.32 25.18
C ASP A 159 18.94 20.02 25.24
N LEU A 160 19.25 19.50 26.43
CA LEU A 160 19.94 18.21 26.57
C LEU A 160 19.20 17.07 25.89
N THR A 161 17.87 17.03 25.99
CA THR A 161 17.06 15.99 25.35
C THR A 161 17.07 16.14 23.83
N PHE A 162 16.90 17.36 23.31
CA PHE A 162 16.98 17.64 21.87
C PHE A 162 18.36 17.27 21.32
N HIS A 163 19.44 17.63 22.01
CA HIS A 163 20.80 17.26 21.62
C HIS A 163 21.01 15.74 21.64
N SER A 164 20.53 15.04 22.66
CA SER A 164 20.62 13.57 22.75
C SER A 164 19.90 12.88 21.59
N ILE A 165 18.66 13.31 21.29
CA ILE A 165 17.85 12.69 20.26
C ILE A 165 18.36 13.06 18.86
N THR A 166 18.67 14.34 18.60
CA THR A 166 19.13 14.82 17.28
C THR A 166 20.60 14.52 16.99
N LYS A 167 21.42 14.26 18.03
CA LYS A 167 22.88 14.10 17.99
C LYS A 167 23.64 15.34 17.47
N SER A 168 23.03 16.53 17.54
CA SER A 168 23.64 17.80 17.09
C SER A 168 24.11 17.80 15.62
N SER A 169 23.43 17.06 14.75
CA SER A 169 23.72 17.09 13.31
C SER A 169 23.14 18.35 12.66
N SER A 170 23.87 18.94 11.71
CA SER A 170 23.38 20.00 10.82
C SER A 170 22.52 19.47 9.67
N GLU A 171 22.29 18.15 9.60
CA GLU A 171 21.51 17.50 8.54
C GLU A 171 20.05 17.28 8.95
N TRP A 172 19.16 17.27 7.96
CA TRP A 172 17.75 16.94 8.17
C TRP A 172 17.60 15.53 8.75
N ARG A 173 16.84 15.42 9.84
CA ARG A 173 16.58 14.15 10.51
C ARG A 173 15.10 13.90 10.65
N GLU A 174 14.67 12.74 10.17
CA GLU A 174 13.31 12.28 10.37
C GLU A 174 13.12 11.76 11.79
N VAL A 175 12.05 12.23 12.44
CA VAL A 175 11.63 11.76 13.76
C VAL A 175 10.12 11.58 13.78
N THR A 176 9.65 10.52 14.44
CA THR A 176 8.22 10.37 14.70
C THR A 176 7.82 11.33 15.83
N ALA A 177 6.93 12.28 15.55
CA ALA A 177 6.59 13.37 16.47
C ALA A 177 6.06 12.89 17.83
N MET A 178 5.19 11.88 17.86
CA MET A 178 4.62 11.36 19.11
C MET A 178 5.68 10.80 20.08
N PRO A 179 6.53 9.82 19.70
CA PRO A 179 7.64 9.38 20.54
C PRO A 179 8.60 10.51 20.94
N PHE A 180 8.97 11.38 19.99
CA PHE A 180 9.92 12.48 20.22
C PHE A 180 9.47 13.43 21.33
N PHE A 181 8.27 14.00 21.19
CA PHE A 181 7.75 14.96 22.17
C PHE A 181 7.32 14.30 23.48
N SER A 182 6.90 13.02 23.42
CA SER A 182 6.61 12.25 24.64
C SER A 182 7.87 12.06 25.48
N GLU A 183 9.01 11.75 24.87
CA GLU A 183 10.28 11.59 25.58
C GLU A 183 10.76 12.91 26.19
N VAL A 184 10.69 14.02 25.43
CA VAL A 184 11.06 15.37 25.91
C VAL A 184 10.19 15.78 27.08
N ALA A 185 8.87 15.67 26.95
CA ALA A 185 7.95 15.96 28.03
C ALA A 185 8.19 15.04 29.23
N HIS A 186 8.53 13.75 28.99
CA HIS A 186 8.79 12.75 30.01
C HIS A 186 10.05 13.05 30.84
N ARG A 187 11.18 13.35 30.19
CA ARG A 187 12.42 13.71 30.88
C ARG A 187 12.27 14.98 31.72
N VAL A 188 11.64 16.01 31.14
CA VAL A 188 11.42 17.27 31.85
C VAL A 188 10.58 17.09 33.10
N ALA A 189 9.42 16.44 33.07
CA ALA A 189 8.68 16.27 34.32
C ALA A 189 9.20 15.14 35.22
N VAL A 190 10.04 14.19 34.76
CA VAL A 190 10.79 13.33 35.72
C VAL A 190 11.79 14.17 36.51
N ARG A 191 12.42 15.18 35.91
CA ARG A 191 13.31 16.10 36.62
C ARG A 191 12.62 16.79 37.81
N PHE A 192 11.35 17.16 37.68
CA PHE A 192 10.61 17.89 38.72
C PHE A 192 9.68 17.02 39.56
N LEU A 193 9.33 15.82 39.12
CA LEU A 193 8.56 14.88 39.94
C LEU A 193 9.49 14.04 40.83
N ILE A 194 10.64 13.64 40.31
CA ILE A 194 11.49 12.64 40.96
C ILE A 194 12.89 13.19 41.31
N GLY A 195 13.41 14.14 40.53
CA GLY A 195 14.71 14.75 40.77
C GLY A 195 15.72 14.54 39.64
N LYS A 196 16.88 15.21 39.76
CA LYS A 196 17.97 15.21 38.77
C LYS A 196 18.62 13.84 38.58
N GLU A 197 18.62 13.03 39.63
CA GLU A 197 19.36 11.78 39.76
C GLU A 197 18.82 10.71 38.80
N LEU A 198 17.49 10.70 38.58
CA LEU A 198 16.82 9.70 37.75
C LEU A 198 16.33 10.25 36.40
N CYS A 199 16.21 11.56 36.21
CA CYS A 199 15.76 12.13 34.93
C CYS A 199 16.75 11.91 33.77
N ARG A 200 18.02 11.68 34.09
CA ARG A 200 19.09 11.37 33.11
C ARG A 200 19.46 9.89 33.06
N ASN A 201 18.79 9.05 33.84
CA ASN A 201 19.04 7.60 33.83
C ASN A 201 18.19 6.95 32.71
N GLU A 202 18.85 6.57 31.62
CA GLU A 202 18.19 5.97 30.45
C GLU A 202 17.36 4.72 30.78
N VAL A 203 17.81 3.91 31.75
CA VAL A 203 17.07 2.72 32.19
C VAL A 203 15.80 3.14 32.92
N PHE A 204 15.88 4.15 33.78
CA PHE A 204 14.71 4.68 34.49
C PHE A 204 13.71 5.33 33.53
N ILE A 205 14.17 6.14 32.58
CA ILE A 205 13.33 6.81 31.57
C ILE A 205 12.57 5.78 30.73
N LYS A 206 13.26 4.77 30.18
CA LYS A 206 12.61 3.70 29.40
C LYS A 206 11.59 2.92 30.24
N ARG A 207 11.94 2.55 31.47
CA ARG A 207 11.04 1.78 32.36
C ARG A 207 9.82 2.60 32.80
N SER A 208 10.01 3.86 33.16
CA SER A 208 8.91 4.75 33.59
C SER A 208 7.99 5.14 32.44
N MET A 209 8.50 5.36 31.22
CA MET A 209 7.66 5.52 30.02
C MET A 209 6.85 4.25 29.73
N SER A 210 7.48 3.08 29.82
CA SER A 210 6.79 1.81 29.61
C SER A 210 5.76 1.50 30.72
N MET A 211 6.05 1.88 31.97
CA MET A 211 5.09 1.84 33.07
C MET A 211 3.86 2.70 32.76
N LEU A 212 4.05 3.94 32.31
CA LEU A 212 2.93 4.82 31.93
C LEU A 212 2.11 4.24 30.77
N GLN A 213 2.75 3.71 29.73
CA GLN A 213 2.07 3.07 28.61
C GLN A 213 1.27 1.84 29.06
N SER A 214 1.85 1.01 29.94
CA SER A 214 1.19 -0.21 30.43
C SER A 214 -0.08 0.07 31.23
N LEU A 215 -0.22 1.25 31.86
CA LEU A 215 -1.45 1.66 32.53
C LEU A 215 -2.61 1.79 31.52
N PHE A 216 -2.36 2.45 30.39
CA PHE A 216 -3.34 2.61 29.32
C PHE A 216 -3.68 1.28 28.66
N VAL A 217 -2.69 0.41 28.44
CA VAL A 217 -2.91 -0.93 27.87
C VAL A 217 -3.75 -1.80 28.82
N SER A 218 -3.43 -1.83 30.11
CA SER A 218 -4.21 -2.57 31.12
C SER A 218 -5.66 -2.08 31.17
N ALA A 219 -5.85 -0.76 31.12
CA ALA A 219 -7.17 -0.14 31.09
C ALA A 219 -7.92 -0.48 29.78
N LEU A 220 -7.27 -0.40 28.61
CA LEU A 220 -7.87 -0.75 27.33
C LEU A 220 -8.30 -2.23 27.26
N LEU A 221 -7.47 -3.15 27.77
CA LEU A 221 -7.78 -4.58 27.83
C LEU A 221 -8.97 -4.88 28.75
N THR A 222 -9.11 -4.15 29.86
CA THR A 222 -10.28 -4.26 30.75
C THR A 222 -11.55 -3.61 30.19
N PHE A 223 -11.44 -2.69 29.22
CA PHE A 223 -12.58 -1.98 28.62
C PHE A 223 -13.11 -2.59 27.33
N LYS A 224 -12.27 -3.10 26.43
CA LYS A 224 -12.76 -3.76 25.20
C LYS A 224 -13.53 -5.06 25.49
N LEU A 225 -13.28 -5.66 26.65
CA LEU A 225 -13.98 -6.86 27.10
C LEU A 225 -15.25 -6.46 27.89
N PRO A 226 -16.44 -6.97 27.52
CA PRO A 226 -17.69 -6.61 28.19
C PRO A 226 -17.87 -7.41 29.49
N LEU A 227 -16.95 -7.22 30.44
CA LEU A 227 -16.81 -8.01 31.66
C LEU A 227 -17.85 -7.69 32.76
N GLY A 228 -18.67 -6.65 32.56
CA GLY A 228 -19.76 -6.28 33.46
C GLY A 228 -19.34 -6.18 34.93
N ARG A 229 -20.09 -6.82 35.84
CA ARG A 229 -19.80 -6.85 37.29
C ARG A 229 -18.56 -7.69 37.64
N CYS A 230 -18.14 -8.60 36.77
CA CYS A 230 -16.92 -9.41 36.96
C CYS A 230 -15.64 -8.65 36.59
N ARG A 231 -15.73 -7.40 36.10
CA ARG A 231 -14.57 -6.59 35.69
C ARG A 231 -13.48 -6.50 36.75
N GLY A 232 -13.83 -6.36 38.02
CA GLY A 232 -12.85 -6.33 39.12
C GLY A 232 -12.03 -7.62 39.24
N PHE A 233 -12.64 -8.79 39.00
CA PHE A 233 -11.96 -10.08 39.07
C PHE A 233 -10.91 -10.23 37.95
N PHE A 234 -11.23 -9.80 36.73
CA PHE A 234 -10.30 -9.86 35.59
C PHE A 234 -9.30 -8.70 35.54
N ALA A 235 -9.61 -7.56 36.15
CA ALA A 235 -8.69 -6.42 36.22
C ALA A 235 -7.41 -6.75 37.00
N HIS A 236 -7.47 -7.65 37.99
CA HIS A 236 -6.31 -8.08 38.79
C HIS A 236 -5.24 -8.79 37.96
N PRO A 237 -5.53 -9.92 37.26
CA PRO A 237 -4.54 -10.58 36.43
C PRO A 237 -4.05 -9.72 35.27
N ILE A 238 -4.93 -8.90 34.67
CA ILE A 238 -4.55 -7.97 33.58
C ILE A 238 -3.57 -6.89 34.09
N SER A 239 -3.72 -6.44 35.33
CA SER A 239 -2.86 -5.41 35.93
C SER A 239 -1.53 -5.93 36.47
N LEU A 240 -1.30 -7.25 36.57
CA LEU A 240 -0.04 -7.81 37.09
C LEU A 240 1.19 -7.28 36.36
N PHE A 241 1.08 -7.11 35.04
CA PHE A 241 2.18 -6.58 34.24
C PHE A 241 2.47 -5.10 34.53
N HIS A 242 1.42 -4.30 34.70
CA HIS A 242 1.56 -2.91 35.11
C HIS A 242 2.15 -2.80 36.52
N GLN A 243 1.66 -3.62 37.46
CA GLN A 243 2.16 -3.69 38.84
C GLN A 243 3.65 -4.10 38.89
N TRP A 244 4.08 -5.02 38.03
CA TRP A 244 5.48 -5.40 37.92
C TRP A 244 6.36 -4.24 37.42
N ARG A 245 5.91 -3.48 36.42
CA ARG A 245 6.62 -2.28 35.94
C ARG A 245 6.65 -1.16 36.99
N LEU A 246 5.53 -0.95 37.68
CA LEU A 246 5.44 -0.03 38.81
C LEU A 246 6.46 -0.40 39.88
N TRP A 247 6.53 -1.69 40.27
CA TRP A 247 7.52 -2.21 41.22
C TRP A 247 8.97 -1.96 40.77
N GLN A 248 9.29 -2.11 39.48
CA GLN A 248 10.62 -1.78 38.95
C GLN A 248 10.97 -0.30 39.12
N CYS A 249 10.03 0.60 38.82
CA CYS A 249 10.22 2.04 38.99
C CYS A 249 10.33 2.41 40.47
N THR A 250 9.46 1.88 41.33
CA THR A 250 9.50 2.09 42.78
C THR A 250 10.82 1.63 43.38
N ASN A 251 11.39 0.50 42.96
CA ASN A 251 12.69 0.02 43.46
C ASN A 251 13.86 0.93 43.10
N MET A 252 13.80 1.61 41.96
CA MET A 252 14.82 2.59 41.57
C MET A 252 14.67 3.92 42.31
N LEU A 253 13.44 4.24 42.73
CA LEU A 253 13.08 5.48 43.41
C LEU A 253 13.25 5.42 44.93
N LEU A 254 13.00 4.26 45.55
CA LEU A 254 13.12 4.04 46.99
C LEU A 254 14.48 4.46 47.58
N PRO A 255 15.63 4.16 46.96
CA PRO A 255 16.94 4.61 47.47
C PRO A 255 17.08 6.13 47.50
N VAL A 256 16.54 6.84 46.50
CA VAL A 256 16.56 8.31 46.41
C VAL A 256 15.72 8.92 47.54
N ILE A 257 14.51 8.39 47.77
CA ILE A 257 13.63 8.85 48.85
C ILE A 257 14.27 8.59 50.22
N LYS A 258 14.84 7.39 50.46
CA LYS A 258 15.50 7.04 51.72
C LYS A 258 16.68 7.96 52.02
N SER A 259 17.54 8.20 51.04
CA SER A 259 18.67 9.11 51.16
C SER A 259 18.22 10.54 51.50
N ARG A 260 17.13 11.02 50.89
CA ARG A 260 16.57 12.35 51.17
C ARG A 260 15.95 12.46 52.57
N ILE A 261 15.27 11.43 53.07
CA ILE A 261 14.75 11.39 54.45
C ILE A 261 15.89 11.42 55.48
N GLU A 262 16.99 10.70 55.20
CA GLU A 262 18.19 10.68 56.06
C GLU A 262 18.90 12.05 56.07
N ASN A 263 19.06 12.68 54.91
CA ASN A 263 19.70 13.99 54.77
C ASN A 263 18.86 15.15 55.33
N ASN A 264 17.53 15.11 55.19
CA ASN A 264 16.61 16.13 55.70
C ASN A 264 16.56 16.13 57.25
N LYS A 265 16.98 15.04 57.91
CA LYS A 265 17.19 14.97 59.37
C LYS A 265 18.57 15.50 59.83
N ALA A 266 19.52 15.67 58.92
CA ALA A 266 20.94 15.86 59.25
C ALA A 266 21.53 17.25 58.91
N SER A 267 20.85 18.13 58.15
CA SER A 267 21.45 19.40 57.71
C SER A 267 20.43 20.54 57.56
N SER A 268 20.77 21.72 58.10
CA SER A 268 20.04 22.99 57.91
C SER A 268 20.67 23.91 56.85
N ASN A 269 21.65 23.44 56.06
CA ASN A 269 22.55 24.31 55.27
C ASN A 269 22.75 23.94 53.78
N THR A 270 21.88 23.10 53.20
CA THR A 270 21.87 22.78 51.76
C THR A 270 20.66 23.44 51.10
N GLU A 271 20.86 24.09 49.93
CA GLU A 271 19.74 24.67 49.16
C GLU A 271 18.67 23.60 48.88
N PRO A 272 17.37 23.92 49.07
CA PRO A 272 16.31 22.93 48.95
C PRO A 272 16.15 22.48 47.49
N GLU A 273 16.09 21.17 47.27
CA GLU A 273 15.81 20.57 45.95
C GLU A 273 14.41 20.96 45.45
N LEU A 274 14.32 21.44 44.21
CA LEU A 274 13.08 21.94 43.60
C LEU A 274 12.32 20.83 42.86
N ASP A 275 11.87 19.81 43.59
CA ASP A 275 11.08 18.71 43.04
C ASP A 275 9.99 18.18 43.98
N SER A 276 9.13 17.31 43.44
CA SER A 276 7.94 16.83 44.14
C SER A 276 8.24 15.90 45.31
N ILE A 277 9.42 15.26 45.35
CA ILE A 277 9.80 14.45 46.51
C ILE A 277 10.03 15.38 47.70
N GLN A 278 10.79 16.46 47.52
CA GLN A 278 11.07 17.41 48.59
C GLN A 278 9.78 18.11 49.06
N TRP A 279 8.96 18.61 48.14
CA TRP A 279 7.68 19.25 48.50
C TRP A 279 6.72 18.31 49.22
N THR A 280 6.75 17.02 48.88
CA THR A 280 5.92 16.04 49.59
C THR A 280 6.45 15.81 51.00
N LEU A 281 7.76 15.67 51.19
CA LEU A 281 8.35 15.52 52.53
C LEU A 281 8.04 16.73 53.42
N ASP A 282 8.02 17.95 52.85
CA ASP A 282 7.75 19.18 53.58
C ASP A 282 6.26 19.36 53.93
N LEU A 283 5.35 19.03 53.01
CA LEU A 283 3.90 19.24 53.19
C LEU A 283 3.20 18.04 53.83
N PHE A 284 3.72 16.84 53.60
CA PHE A 284 3.14 15.55 53.98
C PHE A 284 4.25 14.57 54.34
N PRO A 285 4.89 14.72 55.51
CA PRO A 285 6.01 13.86 55.95
C PRO A 285 5.69 12.35 56.02
N GLU A 286 4.45 11.95 55.72
CA GLU A 286 3.97 10.58 55.81
C GLU A 286 3.61 9.85 54.50
N THR A 287 3.55 10.42 53.26
CA THR A 287 3.47 9.60 51.99
C THR A 287 3.35 10.38 50.65
N LEU A 288 3.80 9.74 49.54
CA LEU A 288 4.01 10.22 48.14
C LEU A 288 3.06 9.60 47.06
N TYR A 289 2.81 10.32 45.93
CA TYR A 289 2.81 9.88 44.49
C TYR A 289 1.77 10.49 43.47
N GLU A 290 2.31 11.22 42.47
CA GLU A 290 2.22 11.36 40.96
C GLU A 290 0.96 11.64 40.04
N PHE A 291 1.25 12.24 38.83
CA PHE A 291 0.38 13.02 37.87
C PHE A 291 0.68 12.81 36.33
N ASP A 292 -0.24 13.21 35.40
CA ASP A 292 -0.35 12.91 33.92
C ASP A 292 0.18 14.01 32.91
N ARG A 293 0.51 13.65 31.63
CA ARG A 293 1.09 14.48 30.52
C ARG A 293 0.61 14.10 29.09
N ARG A 294 -0.01 15.02 28.31
CA ARG A 294 -0.35 14.79 26.86
C ARG A 294 -0.43 16.01 25.90
N MET A 295 -0.18 17.25 26.34
CA MET A 295 -0.55 18.44 25.56
C MET A 295 0.50 18.94 24.53
N ALA A 296 1.79 18.65 24.72
CA ALA A 296 2.86 19.26 23.91
C ALA A 296 2.86 18.85 22.44
N THR A 297 2.43 17.62 22.15
CA THR A 297 2.53 17.06 20.81
C THR A 297 1.48 17.62 19.85
N GLU A 298 0.25 17.79 20.31
CA GLU A 298 -0.86 18.28 19.47
C GLU A 298 -0.62 19.72 18.99
N VAL A 299 -0.08 20.58 19.86
CA VAL A 299 0.25 21.97 19.52
C VAL A 299 1.25 22.05 18.37
N ILE A 300 2.21 21.12 18.31
CA ILE A 300 3.24 21.12 17.26
C ILE A 300 2.70 20.56 15.95
N PHE A 301 1.85 19.53 15.98
CA PHE A 301 1.13 19.08 14.80
C PHE A 301 0.31 20.22 14.17
N GLN A 302 -0.45 20.95 14.98
CA GLN A 302 -1.27 22.05 14.48
C GLN A 302 -0.44 23.22 13.93
N LEU A 303 0.74 23.49 14.50
CA LEU A 303 1.69 24.50 13.99
C LEU A 303 2.28 24.07 12.63
N LEU A 304 2.68 22.80 12.48
CA LEU A 304 3.25 22.27 11.24
C LEU A 304 2.23 22.20 10.09
N LEU A 305 0.97 21.95 10.41
CA LEU A 305 -0.12 21.96 9.43
C LEU A 305 -0.44 23.38 8.91
N ARG A 306 0.03 24.45 9.58
CA ARG A 306 -0.31 25.85 9.27
C ARG A 306 0.94 26.72 9.19
N GLN A 307 1.66 26.60 8.07
CA GLN A 307 2.95 27.27 7.85
C GLN A 307 2.92 28.80 8.03
N GLY A 308 1.80 29.47 7.75
CA GLY A 308 1.65 30.91 8.00
C GLY A 308 1.62 31.30 9.48
N GLU A 309 1.07 30.45 10.35
CA GLU A 309 1.06 30.67 11.81
C GLU A 309 2.40 30.27 12.45
N LEU A 310 3.09 29.27 11.88
CA LEU A 310 4.43 28.85 12.28
C LEU A 310 5.44 30.01 12.21
N LEU A 311 5.46 30.73 11.09
CA LEU A 311 6.34 31.89 10.89
C LEU A 311 6.03 33.01 11.90
N ALA A 312 4.76 33.30 12.13
CA ALA A 312 4.36 34.35 13.07
C ALA A 312 4.69 34.02 14.53
N VAL A 313 4.56 32.74 14.94
CA VAL A 313 4.96 32.27 16.27
C VAL A 313 6.49 32.30 16.41
N LYS A 314 7.23 31.92 15.36
CA LYS A 314 8.69 32.03 15.33
C LYS A 314 9.15 33.48 15.53
N ASP A 315 8.56 34.42 14.80
CA ASP A 315 8.85 35.86 14.93
C ASP A 315 8.51 36.41 16.33
N GLU A 316 7.45 35.92 16.99
CA GLU A 316 7.10 36.30 18.38
C GLU A 316 8.13 35.79 19.39
N VAL A 317 8.54 34.53 19.24
CA VAL A 317 9.53 33.88 20.12
C VAL A 317 10.90 34.53 19.97
N GLU A 318 11.38 34.75 18.74
CA GLU A 318 12.69 35.37 18.47
C GLU A 318 12.79 36.79 19.06
N ARG A 319 11.76 37.62 18.84
CA ARG A 319 11.71 38.98 19.41
C ARG A 319 11.68 38.97 20.93
N SER A 320 10.84 38.13 21.52
CA SER A 320 10.69 38.07 22.98
C SER A 320 11.95 37.53 23.67
N HIS A 321 12.59 36.52 23.09
CA HIS A 321 13.86 35.98 23.59
C HIS A 321 15.00 37.01 23.46
N ALA A 322 15.09 37.74 22.35
CA ALA A 322 16.10 38.78 22.16
C ALA A 322 15.99 39.92 23.20
N GLU A 323 14.77 40.26 23.63
CA GLU A 323 14.52 41.34 24.58
C GLU A 323 14.67 40.93 26.05
N TYR A 324 14.27 39.70 26.41
CA TYR A 324 14.14 39.30 27.83
C TYR A 324 14.95 38.06 28.23
N GLY A 325 15.63 37.39 27.29
CA GLY A 325 16.29 36.09 27.51
C GLY A 325 15.32 35.00 28.01
N TRP A 326 15.84 33.85 28.46
CA TRP A 326 15.03 32.80 29.09
C TRP A 326 14.52 33.22 30.48
N SER A 327 13.46 34.03 30.51
CA SER A 327 12.88 34.59 31.73
C SER A 327 11.35 34.50 31.76
N GLU A 328 10.76 34.72 32.95
CA GLU A 328 9.30 34.85 33.11
C GLU A 328 8.69 35.93 32.21
N ARG A 329 9.43 37.02 31.96
CA ARG A 329 8.95 38.11 31.10
C ARG A 329 8.83 37.65 29.65
N MET A 330 9.76 36.82 29.17
CA MET A 330 9.70 36.21 27.84
C MET A 330 8.45 35.33 27.69
N ILE A 331 8.24 34.38 28.61
CA ILE A 331 7.10 33.44 28.53
C ILE A 331 5.75 34.16 28.57
N ASN A 332 5.65 35.22 29.37
CA ASN A 332 4.45 36.04 29.50
C ASN A 332 4.23 37.00 28.32
N ALA A 333 5.23 37.21 27.46
CA ALA A 333 5.09 38.03 26.24
C ALA A 333 4.59 37.22 25.02
N LEU A 334 4.60 35.88 25.09
CA LEU A 334 4.15 34.96 24.02
C LEU A 334 2.61 34.87 23.91
N SER A 335 1.97 35.96 23.49
CA SER A 335 0.52 36.11 23.40
C SER A 335 -0.12 35.37 22.21
N LEU A 336 0.56 35.32 21.06
CA LEU A 336 0.14 34.57 19.89
C LEU A 336 0.25 33.08 20.17
N LEU A 337 1.33 32.63 20.80
CA LEU A 337 1.44 31.23 21.20
C LEU A 337 0.38 30.81 22.24
N ASP A 338 0.03 31.69 23.19
CA ASP A 338 -1.11 31.45 24.09
C ASP A 338 -2.43 31.30 23.34
N SER A 339 -2.69 32.19 22.39
CA SER A 339 -3.89 32.13 21.54
C SER A 339 -3.92 30.83 20.72
N PHE A 340 -2.77 30.41 20.18
CA PHE A 340 -2.62 29.21 19.39
C PHE A 340 -2.86 27.93 20.21
N ILE A 341 -2.28 27.83 21.42
CA ILE A 341 -2.49 26.70 22.33
C ILE A 341 -3.97 26.60 22.72
N ARG A 342 -4.61 27.74 23.00
CA ARG A 342 -6.03 27.78 23.35
C ARG A 342 -6.92 27.34 22.19
N GLU A 343 -6.67 27.81 20.98
CA GLU A 343 -7.42 27.38 19.79
C GLU A 343 -7.21 25.89 19.49
N THR A 344 -5.99 25.38 19.71
CA THR A 344 -5.69 23.95 19.60
C THR A 344 -6.53 23.14 20.59
N ASN A 345 -6.57 23.55 21.86
CA ASN A 345 -7.38 22.89 22.88
C ASN A 345 -8.90 22.97 22.60
N ARG A 346 -9.35 23.97 21.85
CA ARG A 346 -10.75 24.17 21.48
C ARG A 346 -11.22 23.14 20.43
N LEU A 347 -10.43 23.00 19.36
CA LEU A 347 -10.77 22.14 18.22
C LEU A 347 -10.24 20.72 18.34
N PHE A 348 -9.13 20.54 19.05
CA PHE A 348 -8.43 19.27 19.23
C PHE A 348 -8.18 19.01 20.74
N PRO A 349 -9.24 18.92 21.57
CA PRO A 349 -9.06 18.72 22.99
C PRO A 349 -8.44 17.34 23.28
N THR A 350 -7.60 17.28 24.31
CA THR A 350 -6.93 16.05 24.79
C THR A 350 -7.91 14.92 25.18
N GLY A 351 -9.21 15.22 25.35
CA GLY A 351 -10.25 14.23 25.59
C GLY A 351 -11.63 14.73 25.15
N SER A 352 -12.46 13.81 24.65
CA SER A 352 -13.83 14.11 24.16
C SER A 352 -14.83 14.36 25.29
N VAL A 353 -14.60 13.75 26.45
CA VAL A 353 -15.37 13.98 27.68
C VAL A 353 -14.50 14.81 28.62
N THR A 354 -14.97 16.01 28.93
CA THR A 354 -14.30 16.97 29.82
C THR A 354 -15.09 17.17 31.11
N ALA A 355 -14.46 17.77 32.12
CA ALA A 355 -15.07 18.03 33.44
C ALA A 355 -15.75 16.79 34.07
N ALA A 356 -15.24 15.59 33.80
CA ALA A 356 -15.84 14.34 34.26
C ALA A 356 -15.82 14.20 35.79
N ARG A 357 -16.91 13.70 36.38
CA ARG A 357 -17.03 13.45 37.83
C ARG A 357 -17.80 12.17 38.09
N THR A 358 -17.56 11.55 39.25
CA THR A 358 -18.43 10.51 39.81
C THR A 358 -19.13 11.07 41.04
N VAL A 359 -20.43 10.85 41.17
CA VAL A 359 -21.19 11.18 42.39
C VAL A 359 -20.75 10.26 43.51
N VAL A 360 -20.31 10.83 44.63
CA VAL A 360 -19.75 10.11 45.78
C VAL A 360 -20.46 10.54 47.07
N GLU A 361 -20.42 9.69 48.09
CA GLU A 361 -20.96 9.86 49.46
C GLU A 361 -22.49 10.09 49.59
N GLN A 362 -23.08 10.97 48.79
CA GLN A 362 -24.51 11.31 48.80
C GLN A 362 -25.02 11.67 47.40
N PRO A 363 -26.33 11.49 47.11
CA PRO A 363 -26.92 11.91 45.83
C PRO A 363 -26.71 13.41 45.54
N PHE A 364 -26.52 13.76 44.27
CA PHE A 364 -26.33 15.15 43.83
C PHE A 364 -27.57 15.66 43.09
N GLN A 365 -28.13 16.79 43.53
CA GLN A 365 -29.31 17.40 42.91
C GLN A 365 -28.91 18.68 42.16
N PHE A 366 -29.27 18.76 40.88
CA PHE A 366 -29.10 19.95 40.04
C PHE A 366 -30.19 20.98 40.29
N SER A 367 -29.95 22.22 39.83
CA SER A 367 -30.84 23.36 40.04
C SER A 367 -32.24 23.20 39.43
N ASP A 368 -32.39 22.36 38.41
CA ASP A 368 -33.64 22.04 37.74
C ASP A 368 -34.40 20.84 38.33
N GLY A 369 -33.88 20.26 39.43
CA GLY A 369 -34.48 19.14 40.13
C GLY A 369 -33.95 17.76 39.74
N LEU A 370 -33.09 17.64 38.71
CA LEU A 370 -32.47 16.36 38.34
C LEU A 370 -31.60 15.84 39.50
N THR A 371 -31.92 14.66 40.05
CA THR A 371 -31.13 14.03 41.13
C THR A 371 -30.38 12.81 40.64
N LEU A 372 -29.07 12.80 40.86
CA LEU A 372 -28.18 11.70 40.50
C LEU A 372 -27.81 10.86 41.73
N PRO A 373 -27.99 9.53 41.70
CA PRO A 373 -27.57 8.65 42.79
C PRO A 373 -26.04 8.51 42.86
N ILE A 374 -25.56 8.06 44.02
CA ILE A 374 -24.15 7.72 44.26
C ILE A 374 -23.69 6.69 43.21
N GLY A 375 -22.48 6.89 42.67
CA GLY A 375 -21.89 6.06 41.62
C GLY A 375 -22.18 6.55 40.20
N THR A 376 -23.08 7.53 40.03
CA THR A 376 -23.37 8.10 38.70
C THR A 376 -22.15 8.83 38.15
N ARG A 377 -21.78 8.54 36.91
CA ARG A 377 -20.66 9.19 36.20
C ARG A 377 -21.22 10.24 35.27
N ILE A 378 -20.71 11.45 35.39
CA ILE A 378 -21.08 12.59 34.56
C ILE A 378 -19.89 13.11 33.77
N GLY A 379 -20.16 13.75 32.64
CA GLY A 379 -19.15 14.45 31.86
C GLY A 379 -19.77 15.44 30.88
N PHE A 380 -18.94 16.25 30.23
CA PHE A 380 -19.38 17.30 29.32
C PHE A 380 -18.69 17.16 27.96
N PRO A 381 -19.41 17.38 26.85
CA PRO A 381 -18.86 17.28 25.50
C PRO A 381 -18.01 18.53 25.19
N GLY A 382 -16.74 18.48 25.58
CA GLY A 382 -15.87 19.66 25.64
C GLY A 382 -15.70 20.35 24.28
N LYS A 383 -15.43 19.58 23.21
CA LYS A 383 -15.31 20.11 21.85
C LYS A 383 -16.60 20.78 21.40
N ALA A 384 -17.73 20.12 21.59
CA ALA A 384 -19.04 20.59 21.14
C ALA A 384 -19.46 21.89 21.86
N ILE A 385 -19.36 21.94 23.19
CA ILE A 385 -19.67 23.15 23.98
C ILE A 385 -18.77 24.33 23.59
N GLN A 386 -17.48 24.08 23.38
CA GLN A 386 -16.54 25.14 23.00
C GLN A 386 -16.70 25.58 21.53
N GLY A 387 -17.29 24.73 20.68
CA GLY A 387 -17.62 25.01 19.28
C GLY A 387 -18.96 25.74 19.09
N THR A 388 -19.94 25.50 19.96
CA THR A 388 -21.25 26.17 19.93
C THR A 388 -21.29 27.52 20.67
N TYR A 389 -20.13 28.02 21.09
CA TYR A 389 -20.02 29.33 21.74
C TYR A 389 -20.49 30.42 20.77
N THR A 390 -21.72 30.92 20.98
CA THR A 390 -22.55 31.69 20.03
C THR A 390 -21.95 33.00 19.54
N GLU A 391 -20.83 33.43 20.11
CA GLU A 391 -20.15 34.69 19.82
C GLU A 391 -18.90 34.51 18.95
N LEU A 392 -18.48 33.26 18.68
CA LEU A 392 -17.30 32.99 17.84
C LEU A 392 -17.65 33.09 16.35
N VAL A 393 -16.90 33.94 15.64
CA VAL A 393 -16.94 34.00 14.17
C VAL A 393 -16.20 32.77 13.62
N GLU A 394 -16.89 31.91 12.89
CA GLU A 394 -16.33 30.70 12.24
C GLU A 394 -15.76 29.73 13.29
N PRO A 395 -16.62 29.17 14.17
CA PRO A 395 -16.16 28.35 15.29
C PRO A 395 -15.58 27.00 14.83
N GLU A 396 -15.98 26.46 13.69
CA GLU A 396 -15.42 25.20 13.16
C GLU A 396 -13.99 25.38 12.63
N THR A 397 -13.63 26.60 12.21
CA THR A 397 -12.34 26.89 11.58
C THR A 397 -11.25 27.19 12.61
N PHE A 398 -10.07 26.60 12.44
CA PHE A 398 -8.93 26.92 13.29
C PHE A 398 -8.40 28.33 12.99
N ASN A 399 -8.35 29.18 14.01
CA ASN A 399 -7.73 30.51 13.94
C ASN A 399 -6.76 30.71 15.12
N GLY A 400 -5.46 30.57 14.86
CA GLY A 400 -4.40 30.70 15.88
C GLY A 400 -4.35 32.07 16.56
N ARG A 401 -4.92 33.10 15.94
CA ARG A 401 -4.96 34.49 16.43
C ARG A 401 -6.26 34.86 17.16
N ARG A 402 -7.22 33.93 17.25
CA ARG A 402 -8.58 34.17 17.75
C ARG A 402 -8.64 34.87 19.10
N PHE A 403 -7.69 34.57 19.98
CA PHE A 403 -7.67 35.06 21.35
C PHE A 403 -6.70 36.23 21.59
N LEU A 404 -6.18 36.84 20.52
CA LEU A 404 -5.30 38.02 20.60
C LEU A 404 -6.05 39.34 20.87
N THR A 405 -7.32 39.44 20.48
CA THR A 405 -8.10 40.69 20.63
C THR A 405 -9.21 40.54 21.68
N PRO A 406 -9.32 41.46 22.66
CA PRO A 406 -10.36 41.40 23.71
C PRO A 406 -11.81 41.49 23.19
N LYS A 407 -12.01 41.94 21.94
CA LYS A 407 -13.35 42.20 21.35
C LYS A 407 -14.08 40.95 20.83
N ALA A 408 -13.46 39.77 20.86
CA ALA A 408 -14.01 38.57 20.22
C ALA A 408 -15.14 37.87 21.00
N ILE A 409 -15.38 38.23 22.28
CA ILE A 409 -16.40 37.63 23.16
C ILE A 409 -17.03 38.76 24.01
N ARG A 410 -18.36 38.95 23.93
CA ARG A 410 -19.17 39.91 24.71
C ARG A 410 -19.98 39.16 25.76
N GLU A 411 -19.53 39.12 27.02
CA GLU A 411 -20.29 38.46 28.11
C GLU A 411 -21.76 38.97 28.20
N PRO A 412 -22.75 38.08 28.33
CA PRO A 412 -24.13 38.47 28.57
C PRO A 412 -24.29 38.98 30.02
N SER A 413 -24.57 40.28 30.12
CA SER A 413 -25.11 40.99 31.28
C SER A 413 -24.45 40.72 32.65
N GLY A 414 -23.60 41.67 33.06
CA GLY A 414 -23.54 42.15 34.45
C GLY A 414 -22.67 41.34 35.41
N SER A 415 -21.34 41.45 35.32
CA SER A 415 -20.43 41.72 36.46
C SER A 415 -18.95 41.44 36.15
N ALA A 416 -18.27 42.31 35.39
CA ALA A 416 -16.83 42.61 35.54
C ALA A 416 -16.40 43.70 34.54
N ARG A 417 -15.39 44.49 34.89
CA ARG A 417 -14.89 45.64 34.12
C ARG A 417 -14.25 45.23 32.77
N PRO A 418 -14.31 46.06 31.70
CA PRO A 418 -13.96 45.66 30.33
C PRO A 418 -12.45 45.59 30.00
N ASP A 419 -11.55 45.95 30.91
CA ASP A 419 -10.22 46.41 30.49
C ASP A 419 -9.06 45.42 30.66
N GLN A 420 -9.25 44.16 31.10
CA GLN A 420 -8.08 43.35 31.50
C GLN A 420 -8.16 41.81 31.45
N LYS A 421 -9.07 41.18 30.69
CA LYS A 421 -9.00 39.72 30.50
C LYS A 421 -8.06 39.35 29.36
N ARG A 422 -6.80 39.05 29.69
CA ARG A 422 -5.87 38.36 28.78
C ARG A 422 -6.32 36.90 28.67
N TRP A 423 -6.60 36.41 27.46
CA TRP A 423 -7.15 35.07 27.21
C TRP A 423 -6.06 33.98 27.29
N ALA A 424 -5.40 33.84 28.44
CA ALA A 424 -4.31 32.89 28.64
C ALA A 424 -4.72 31.45 28.33
N ALA A 425 -3.84 30.66 27.70
CA ALA A 425 -4.08 29.26 27.40
C ALA A 425 -4.34 28.40 28.66
N SER A 426 -3.85 28.85 29.81
CA SER A 426 -3.99 28.20 31.13
C SER A 426 -5.28 28.59 31.87
N SER A 427 -6.11 29.46 31.31
CA SER A 427 -7.40 29.81 31.92
C SER A 427 -8.41 28.66 31.77
N ALA A 428 -9.21 28.42 32.81
CA ALA A 428 -10.26 27.42 32.81
C ALA A 428 -11.60 28.13 33.01
N ASP A 429 -12.41 28.14 31.96
CA ASP A 429 -13.70 28.82 31.91
C ASP A 429 -14.63 28.05 30.97
N SER A 430 -15.88 28.50 30.78
CA SER A 430 -16.86 27.77 29.96
C SER A 430 -16.50 27.73 28.47
N SER A 431 -15.56 28.57 28.03
CA SER A 431 -14.99 28.57 26.67
C SER A 431 -13.66 27.80 26.56
N ASN A 432 -13.10 27.32 27.67
CA ASN A 432 -11.88 26.51 27.72
C ASN A 432 -11.99 25.40 28.77
N LEU A 433 -12.65 24.31 28.40
CA LEU A 433 -12.93 23.13 29.24
C LEU A 433 -11.80 22.09 29.22
N ALA A 434 -10.73 22.30 28.42
CA ALA A 434 -9.59 21.39 28.34
C ALA A 434 -8.89 21.16 29.70
N TRP A 435 -9.02 22.11 30.63
CA TRP A 435 -8.48 22.04 31.98
C TRP A 435 -9.49 21.57 33.04
N GLY A 436 -10.70 21.21 32.63
CA GLY A 436 -11.83 20.99 33.52
C GLY A 436 -12.53 22.29 33.94
N TYR A 437 -13.51 22.17 34.85
CA TYR A 437 -14.33 23.30 35.30
C TYR A 437 -14.63 23.20 36.80
N GLY A 438 -14.85 24.36 37.44
CA GLY A 438 -15.23 24.46 38.85
C GLY A 438 -14.14 24.04 39.85
N ASN A 439 -14.54 23.36 40.92
CA ASN A 439 -13.65 23.02 42.04
C ASN A 439 -12.53 22.02 41.68
N HIS A 440 -12.65 21.28 40.56
CA HIS A 440 -11.59 20.36 40.09
C HIS A 440 -11.05 20.77 38.71
N VAL A 441 -10.64 22.04 38.59
CA VAL A 441 -9.77 22.48 37.49
C VAL A 441 -8.36 21.93 37.71
N CYS A 442 -7.71 21.50 36.63
CA CYS A 442 -6.36 20.94 36.65
C CYS A 442 -5.35 21.92 37.31
N PRO A 443 -4.71 21.56 38.44
CA PRO A 443 -3.76 22.43 39.13
C PRO A 443 -2.44 22.59 38.37
N GLY A 444 -2.06 21.61 37.53
CA GLY A 444 -0.80 21.59 36.76
C GLY A 444 -0.83 22.34 35.43
N ARG A 445 -1.96 22.96 35.07
CA ARG A 445 -2.13 23.66 33.77
C ARG A 445 -1.11 24.77 33.52
N PHE A 446 -0.65 25.46 34.56
CA PHE A 446 0.36 26.51 34.45
C PHE A 446 1.73 25.95 34.05
N PHE A 447 2.14 24.84 34.68
CA PHE A 447 3.33 24.09 34.30
C PHE A 447 3.20 23.51 32.88
N ALA A 448 2.06 22.92 32.54
CA ALA A 448 1.83 22.31 31.24
C ALA A 448 1.91 23.32 30.08
N VAL A 449 1.18 24.45 30.17
CA VAL A 449 1.24 25.52 29.14
C VAL A 449 2.66 26.07 29.04
N ARG A 450 3.34 26.26 30.16
CA ARG A 450 4.74 26.70 30.18
C ARG A 450 5.67 25.72 29.48
N LEU A 451 5.55 24.43 29.77
CA LEU A 451 6.35 23.38 29.14
C LEU A 451 6.15 23.41 27.62
N VAL A 452 4.91 23.50 27.14
CA VAL A 452 4.62 23.63 25.71
C VAL A 452 5.28 24.87 25.12
N LYS A 453 5.13 26.03 25.78
CA LYS A 453 5.78 27.26 25.32
C LYS A 453 7.29 27.11 25.21
N LEU A 454 7.95 26.51 26.20
CA LEU A 454 9.40 26.33 26.21
C LEU A 454 9.89 25.32 25.17
N VAL A 455 9.20 24.18 25.01
CA VAL A 455 9.53 23.17 23.99
C VAL A 455 9.37 23.74 22.59
N VAL A 456 8.26 24.41 22.30
CA VAL A 456 8.02 25.06 21.01
C VAL A 456 9.05 26.16 20.77
N SER A 457 9.35 26.97 21.80
CA SER A 457 10.33 28.06 21.67
C SER A 457 11.74 27.53 21.37
N SER A 458 12.22 26.52 22.11
CA SER A 458 13.54 25.91 21.85
C SER A 458 13.60 25.27 20.46
N LEU A 459 12.51 24.64 20.02
CA LEU A 459 12.42 24.07 18.68
C LEU A 459 12.51 25.16 17.59
N MET A 460 11.75 26.25 17.72
CA MET A 460 11.72 27.34 16.73
C MET A 460 13.00 28.16 16.67
N LEU A 461 13.68 28.34 17.81
CA LEU A 461 14.93 29.09 17.91
C LEU A 461 16.12 28.31 17.35
N ASN A 462 16.14 26.99 17.55
CA ASN A 462 17.35 26.19 17.32
C ASN A 462 17.24 25.24 16.11
N TYR A 463 16.05 25.01 15.55
CA TYR A 463 15.83 23.99 14.51
C TYR A 463 14.85 24.46 13.41
N GLU A 464 15.08 23.96 12.19
CA GLU A 464 14.10 24.02 11.10
C GLU A 464 13.23 22.75 11.10
N VAL A 465 11.92 22.89 10.85
CA VAL A 465 10.97 21.77 10.94
C VAL A 465 10.05 21.72 9.72
N LYS A 466 9.90 20.54 9.13
CA LYS A 466 9.03 20.26 7.98
C LYS A 466 8.40 18.88 8.11
N TRP A 467 7.20 18.70 7.57
CA TRP A 467 6.55 17.39 7.48
C TRP A 467 7.18 16.53 6.37
N ASN A 468 7.48 15.27 6.66
CA ASN A 468 7.85 14.28 5.65
C ASN A 468 6.57 13.77 4.96
N ARG A 469 6.16 14.38 3.83
CA ARG A 469 4.92 13.99 3.12
C ARG A 469 5.26 13.00 2.00
N ASP A 470 4.61 11.84 2.03
CA ASP A 470 4.20 11.12 0.83
C ASP A 470 2.92 11.81 0.28
N GLU A 471 2.80 11.93 -1.04
CA GLU A 471 1.87 12.85 -1.73
C GLU A 471 0.37 12.47 -1.71
N ASP A 472 -0.12 11.56 -0.84
CA ASP A 472 -1.39 10.83 -1.10
C ASP A 472 -2.56 10.89 -0.06
N ASP A 473 -2.58 11.77 0.96
CA ASP A 473 -3.69 11.74 1.95
C ASP A 473 -4.71 12.91 1.84
N ASN A 474 -5.89 12.60 1.28
CA ASN A 474 -7.00 13.49 0.89
C ASN A 474 -7.97 13.91 2.02
N SER A 475 -7.61 13.78 3.29
CA SER A 475 -8.54 13.99 4.41
C SER A 475 -8.90 15.45 4.73
N LEU A 476 -8.34 16.43 4.00
CA LEU A 476 -8.52 17.87 4.26
C LEU A 476 -9.67 18.49 3.45
N GLU A 477 -10.07 17.88 2.33
CA GLU A 477 -11.13 18.40 1.44
C GLU A 477 -12.55 18.27 2.03
N GLU A 478 -12.75 17.38 3.01
CA GLU A 478 -14.06 17.15 3.62
C GLU A 478 -14.44 18.25 4.64
N ALA A 479 -13.46 18.87 5.31
CA ALA A 479 -13.70 19.95 6.28
C ALA A 479 -13.96 21.32 5.63
N GLU A 480 -13.51 21.53 4.39
CA GLU A 480 -13.74 22.78 3.66
C GLU A 480 -15.19 22.93 3.17
N ARG A 481 -15.92 21.81 3.00
CA ARG A 481 -17.28 21.81 2.47
C ARG A 481 -18.33 22.38 3.43
N GLU A 482 -18.13 22.31 4.76
CA GLU A 482 -19.09 22.83 5.74
C GLU A 482 -19.02 24.35 5.95
N CYS A 483 -17.88 24.97 5.62
CA CYS A 483 -17.63 26.40 5.81
C CYS A 483 -18.41 27.31 4.82
N LEU A 484 -18.94 26.73 3.74
CA LEU A 484 -19.55 27.44 2.61
C LEU A 484 -20.95 28.01 2.88
N SER A 485 -21.52 27.86 4.09
CA SER A 485 -22.87 28.33 4.43
C SER A 485 -22.99 29.83 4.82
N ARG A 486 -21.90 30.61 4.80
CA ARG A 486 -21.86 32.03 5.26
C ARG A 486 -21.83 33.05 4.10
N ASP A 487 -22.88 33.06 3.31
CA ASP A 487 -22.86 33.61 1.94
C ASP A 487 -22.96 35.15 1.75
N ALA A 488 -22.99 35.97 2.80
CA ALA A 488 -23.21 37.42 2.64
C ALA A 488 -21.96 38.32 2.77
N LYS A 489 -20.86 37.87 3.43
CA LYS A 489 -19.56 38.59 3.44
C LYS A 489 -18.62 38.14 2.31
N SER A 490 -19.03 37.12 1.55
CA SER A 490 -18.19 36.36 0.62
C SER A 490 -17.89 37.09 -0.70
N ALA A 491 -18.59 38.16 -1.07
CA ALA A 491 -18.33 38.86 -2.34
C ALA A 491 -16.96 39.57 -2.35
N GLY A 492 -16.58 40.23 -1.25
CA GLY A 492 -15.28 40.91 -1.12
C GLY A 492 -14.10 39.93 -1.02
N THR A 493 -14.27 38.82 -0.29
CA THR A 493 -13.23 37.78 -0.17
C THR A 493 -13.05 36.99 -1.47
N ARG A 494 -14.14 36.64 -2.18
CA ARG A 494 -14.07 35.99 -3.50
C ARG A 494 -13.37 36.86 -4.53
N HIS A 495 -13.71 38.15 -4.59
CA HIS A 495 -13.05 39.09 -5.51
C HIS A 495 -11.56 39.23 -5.20
N CYS A 496 -11.17 39.28 -3.92
CA CYS A 496 -9.76 39.31 -3.50
C CYS A 496 -8.99 38.07 -3.97
N VAL A 497 -9.53 36.86 -3.70
CA VAL A 497 -8.91 35.59 -4.12
C VAL A 497 -8.77 35.50 -5.63
N LEU A 498 -9.82 35.85 -6.39
CA LEU A 498 -9.78 35.85 -7.85
C LEU A 498 -8.75 36.86 -8.40
N THR A 499 -8.62 38.02 -7.76
CA THR A 499 -7.63 39.04 -8.13
C THR A 499 -6.20 38.54 -7.88
N ASP A 500 -5.96 37.86 -6.76
CA ASP A 500 -4.65 37.28 -6.45
C ASP A 500 -4.29 36.12 -7.39
N ILE A 501 -5.27 35.26 -7.73
CA ILE A 501 -5.08 34.21 -8.75
C ILE A 501 -4.70 34.84 -10.09
N SER A 502 -5.46 35.84 -10.57
CA SER A 502 -5.16 36.53 -11.84
C SER A 502 -3.75 37.10 -11.85
N ARG A 503 -3.38 37.84 -10.79
CA ARG A 503 -2.06 38.46 -10.66
C ARG A 503 -0.93 37.42 -10.66
N ASN A 504 -1.10 36.32 -9.93
CA ASN A 504 -0.09 35.26 -9.87
C ASN A 504 0.06 34.54 -11.22
N LEU A 505 -1.05 34.26 -11.90
CA LEU A 505 -1.04 33.65 -13.24
C LEU A 505 -0.38 34.58 -14.27
N GLU A 506 -0.68 35.88 -14.26
CA GLU A 506 -0.05 36.88 -15.12
C GLU A 506 1.48 36.97 -14.90
N GLN A 507 1.90 37.00 -13.63
CA GLN A 507 3.34 37.03 -13.29
C GLN A 507 4.05 35.76 -13.76
N ASN A 508 3.43 34.59 -13.59
CA ASN A 508 4.01 33.33 -14.03
C ASN A 508 4.00 33.19 -15.56
N LEU A 509 2.95 33.67 -16.24
CA LEU A 509 2.90 33.76 -17.69
C LEU A 509 4.06 34.61 -18.23
N LEU A 510 4.33 35.77 -17.63
CA LEU A 510 5.44 36.64 -18.04
C LEU A 510 6.80 35.94 -17.84
N LYS A 511 6.98 35.15 -16.76
CA LYS A 511 8.18 34.34 -16.56
C LYS A 511 8.34 33.28 -17.65
N LEU A 512 7.26 32.58 -18.01
CA LEU A 512 7.27 31.57 -19.07
C LEU A 512 7.56 32.20 -20.44
N GLN A 513 6.96 33.36 -20.75
CA GLN A 513 7.22 34.11 -21.98
C GLN A 513 8.70 34.54 -22.09
N ARG A 514 9.31 35.00 -20.98
CA ARG A 514 10.75 35.31 -20.94
C ARG A 514 11.64 34.09 -21.21
N LEU A 515 11.19 32.89 -20.82
CA LEU A 515 11.88 31.64 -21.12
C LEU A 515 11.59 31.12 -22.54
N GLY A 516 10.61 31.70 -23.25
CA GLY A 516 9.95 31.19 -24.46
C GLY A 516 10.79 30.26 -25.34
N PRO A 517 11.86 30.73 -26.00
CA PRO A 517 12.67 29.88 -26.89
C PRO A 517 13.35 28.70 -26.17
N LYS A 518 13.88 28.92 -24.96
CA LYS A 518 14.54 27.88 -24.16
C LYS A 518 13.55 26.84 -23.66
N LEU A 519 12.36 27.29 -23.23
CA LEU A 519 11.30 26.42 -22.78
C LEU A 519 10.78 25.56 -23.93
N SER A 520 10.56 26.17 -25.10
CA SER A 520 10.16 25.46 -26.32
C SER A 520 11.20 24.43 -26.75
N GLN A 521 12.49 24.78 -26.70
CA GLN A 521 13.57 23.83 -26.99
C GLN A 521 13.63 22.68 -25.97
N SER A 522 13.31 22.93 -24.70
CA SER A 522 13.34 21.91 -23.65
C SER A 522 12.14 20.97 -23.67
N LEU A 523 10.94 21.45 -24.04
CA LEU A 523 9.69 20.68 -23.90
C LEU A 523 9.08 20.25 -25.25
N HIS A 524 9.21 21.10 -26.29
CA HIS A 524 8.46 20.98 -27.54
C HIS A 524 9.33 20.67 -28.76
N ASN A 525 10.62 20.37 -28.59
CA ASN A 525 11.52 20.02 -29.70
C ASN A 525 11.09 18.71 -30.36
N ASP A 526 10.52 18.73 -31.56
CA ASP A 526 10.02 17.57 -32.30
C ASP A 526 11.02 16.42 -32.51
N ILE A 527 12.33 16.67 -32.52
CA ILE A 527 13.38 15.66 -32.75
C ILE A 527 13.91 15.04 -31.45
N ARG A 528 14.24 15.86 -30.45
CA ARG A 528 14.86 15.43 -29.18
C ARG A 528 13.80 15.26 -28.10
N LEU A 529 13.90 14.18 -27.32
CA LEU A 529 13.03 13.98 -26.17
C LEU A 529 13.24 15.08 -25.11
N PRO A 530 12.18 15.54 -24.45
CA PRO A 530 12.31 16.50 -23.35
C PRO A 530 13.02 15.85 -22.17
N ASP A 531 13.70 16.64 -21.34
CA ASP A 531 14.22 16.15 -20.07
C ASP A 531 13.09 15.54 -19.21
N ARG A 532 13.36 14.41 -18.56
CA ARG A 532 12.34 13.64 -17.84
C ARG A 532 11.80 14.41 -16.62
N ALA A 533 12.68 15.06 -15.85
CA ALA A 533 12.26 15.82 -14.68
C ALA A 533 11.43 17.04 -15.10
N ASN A 534 11.88 17.75 -16.14
CA ASN A 534 11.15 18.89 -16.68
C ASN A 534 9.77 18.50 -17.24
N ALA A 535 9.67 17.38 -17.96
CA ALA A 535 8.40 16.89 -18.50
C ALA A 535 7.40 16.54 -17.38
N LEU A 536 7.88 15.91 -16.29
CA LEU A 536 7.03 15.56 -15.14
C LEU A 536 6.51 16.81 -14.41
N VAL A 537 7.40 17.79 -14.15
CA VAL A 537 7.02 19.06 -13.53
C VAL A 537 6.03 19.83 -14.41
N ALA A 538 6.24 19.84 -15.73
CA ALA A 538 5.32 20.47 -16.67
C ALA A 538 3.94 19.80 -16.67
N ALA A 539 3.87 18.46 -16.64
CA ALA A 539 2.60 17.72 -16.54
C ALA A 539 1.83 18.08 -15.25
N LYS A 540 2.51 18.08 -14.09
CA LYS A 540 1.90 18.47 -12.81
C LYS A 540 1.36 19.91 -12.86
N ALA A 541 2.12 20.84 -13.44
CA ALA A 541 1.69 22.23 -13.61
C ALA A 541 0.44 22.34 -14.52
N ILE A 542 0.38 21.57 -15.62
CA ILE A 542 -0.78 21.51 -16.52
C ILE A 542 -2.01 20.99 -15.79
N ASP A 543 -1.88 19.94 -14.97
CA ASP A 543 -2.98 19.37 -14.21
C ASP A 543 -3.53 20.36 -13.17
N THR A 544 -2.64 21.04 -12.44
CA THR A 544 -3.04 22.09 -11.50
C THR A 544 -3.73 23.26 -12.22
N LEU A 545 -3.19 23.72 -13.36
CA LEU A 545 -3.80 24.78 -14.15
C LEU A 545 -5.18 24.37 -14.67
N HIS A 546 -5.36 23.12 -15.08
CA HIS A 546 -6.65 22.63 -15.53
C HIS A 546 -7.69 22.58 -14.39
N GLN A 547 -7.29 22.18 -13.18
CA GLN A 547 -8.17 22.23 -12.01
C GLN A 547 -8.59 23.67 -11.68
N ILE A 548 -7.65 24.62 -11.74
CA ILE A 548 -7.95 26.05 -11.59
C ILE A 548 -8.92 26.50 -12.68
N GLN A 549 -8.70 26.12 -13.93
CA GLN A 549 -9.59 26.45 -15.04
C GLN A 549 -11.01 25.93 -14.82
N LEU A 550 -11.18 24.66 -14.41
CA LEU A 550 -12.51 24.08 -14.15
C LEU A 550 -13.28 24.80 -13.02
N LEU A 551 -12.57 25.41 -12.08
CA LEU A 551 -13.19 26.22 -11.01
C LEU A 551 -13.58 27.63 -11.47
N LEU A 552 -12.89 28.16 -12.48
CA LEU A 552 -13.09 29.52 -12.99
C LEU A 552 -14.05 29.59 -14.17
N ASP A 553 -14.05 28.57 -15.04
CA ASP A 553 -14.86 28.54 -16.24
C ASP A 553 -16.35 28.41 -15.89
N PRO A 554 -17.21 29.34 -16.36
CA PRO A 554 -18.65 29.21 -16.21
C PRO A 554 -19.12 27.87 -16.81
N PRO A 555 -19.92 27.06 -16.10
CA PRO A 555 -20.36 25.76 -16.60
C PRO A 555 -21.04 25.79 -17.97
N VAL A 556 -21.73 26.90 -18.31
CA VAL A 556 -22.34 27.10 -19.63
C VAL A 556 -21.30 27.15 -20.76
N LEU A 557 -20.11 27.72 -20.51
CA LEU A 557 -19.03 27.77 -21.49
C LEU A 557 -18.35 26.40 -21.62
N ILE A 558 -18.17 25.69 -20.51
CA ILE A 558 -17.68 24.30 -20.53
C ILE A 558 -18.60 23.44 -21.40
N LEU A 559 -19.93 23.52 -21.20
CA LEU A 559 -20.90 22.80 -22.04
C LEU A 559 -20.82 23.23 -23.51
N ALA A 560 -20.73 24.54 -23.78
CA ALA A 560 -20.61 25.08 -25.13
C ALA A 560 -19.37 24.58 -25.88
N ASP A 561 -18.23 24.54 -25.20
CA ASP A 561 -16.99 24.00 -25.75
C ASP A 561 -17.13 22.54 -26.18
N HIS A 562 -17.89 21.74 -25.44
CA HIS A 562 -18.09 20.33 -25.76
C HIS A 562 -19.12 20.10 -26.89
N PHE A 563 -20.29 20.74 -26.86
CA PHE A 563 -21.27 20.53 -27.94
C PHE A 563 -20.89 21.23 -29.25
N LEU A 564 -20.04 22.27 -29.21
CA LEU A 564 -19.44 22.90 -30.39
C LEU A 564 -18.08 22.31 -30.77
N GLY A 565 -17.52 21.40 -29.97
CA GLY A 565 -16.18 20.83 -30.17
C GLY A 565 -15.99 20.18 -31.54
N TYR A 566 -17.07 19.67 -32.14
CA TYR A 566 -17.03 19.12 -33.49
C TYR A 566 -16.60 20.12 -34.57
N VAL A 567 -16.92 21.41 -34.39
CA VAL A 567 -16.55 22.48 -35.32
C VAL A 567 -15.03 22.59 -35.37
N THR A 568 -14.37 22.58 -34.20
CA THR A 568 -12.91 22.60 -34.11
C THR A 568 -12.27 21.42 -34.83
N THR A 569 -12.80 20.20 -34.65
CA THR A 569 -12.33 19.01 -35.36
C THR A 569 -12.42 19.17 -36.88
N LYS A 570 -13.56 19.67 -37.40
CA LYS A 570 -13.74 19.85 -38.85
C LYS A 570 -12.95 21.03 -39.43
N CYS A 571 -12.74 22.10 -38.66
CA CYS A 571 -11.82 23.17 -39.04
C CYS A 571 -10.39 22.64 -39.21
N LEU A 572 -9.93 21.77 -38.31
CA LEU A 572 -8.61 21.16 -38.39
C LEU A 572 -8.47 20.25 -39.61
N VAL A 573 -9.51 19.45 -39.91
CA VAL A 573 -9.57 18.64 -41.15
C VAL A 573 -9.47 19.54 -42.38
N ALA A 574 -10.27 20.61 -42.45
CA ALA A 574 -10.27 21.53 -43.58
C ALA A 574 -8.90 22.18 -43.81
N ALA A 575 -8.22 22.62 -42.75
CA ALA A 575 -6.88 23.20 -42.85
C ALA A 575 -5.86 22.20 -43.42
N VAL A 576 -5.88 20.94 -42.96
CA VAL A 576 -4.99 19.87 -43.44
C VAL A 576 -5.32 19.43 -44.87
N GLU A 577 -6.59 19.37 -45.24
CA GLU A 577 -7.01 18.98 -46.60
C GLU A 577 -6.75 20.08 -47.63
N CYS A 578 -6.87 21.35 -47.26
CA CYS A 578 -6.55 22.48 -48.13
C CYS A 578 -5.03 22.78 -48.22
N GLY A 579 -4.19 22.03 -47.50
CA GLY A 579 -2.73 22.21 -47.55
C GLY A 579 -2.22 23.46 -46.82
N VAL A 580 -2.96 23.97 -45.82
CA VAL A 580 -2.54 25.14 -45.03
C VAL A 580 -1.20 24.91 -44.32
N PRO A 581 -0.97 23.77 -43.62
CA PRO A 581 0.33 23.52 -42.99
C PRO A 581 1.48 23.54 -44.00
N ASP A 582 1.31 22.94 -45.17
CA ASP A 582 2.36 22.87 -46.18
C ASP A 582 2.66 24.23 -46.84
N ALA A 583 1.64 25.08 -46.99
CA ALA A 583 1.80 26.43 -47.52
C ALA A 583 2.65 27.33 -46.59
N LEU A 584 2.53 27.15 -45.27
CA LEU A 584 3.28 27.91 -44.26
C LEU A 584 4.70 27.40 -44.01
N LYS A 585 5.09 26.28 -44.65
CA LYS A 585 6.41 25.66 -44.47
C LYS A 585 7.59 26.60 -44.74
N ASN A 586 7.45 27.48 -45.74
CA ASN A 586 8.52 28.40 -46.16
C ASN A 586 8.51 29.73 -45.38
N GLY A 587 7.64 29.88 -44.39
CA GLY A 587 7.57 31.05 -43.52
C GLY A 587 6.16 31.63 -43.38
N PRO A 588 6.01 32.68 -42.57
CA PRO A 588 4.73 33.33 -42.34
C PRO A 588 4.11 33.90 -43.62
N MET A 589 2.78 33.86 -43.73
CA MET A 589 2.03 34.39 -44.88
C MET A 589 0.85 35.24 -44.45
N THR A 590 0.55 36.30 -45.20
CA THR A 590 -0.72 37.03 -45.05
C THR A 590 -1.91 36.14 -45.41
N LEU A 591 -3.08 36.43 -44.84
CA LEU A 591 -4.32 35.71 -45.16
C LEU A 591 -4.58 35.58 -46.67
N ASP A 592 -4.42 36.67 -47.43
CA ASP A 592 -4.62 36.67 -48.88
C ASP A 592 -3.58 35.82 -49.63
N GLY A 593 -2.33 35.84 -49.18
CA GLY A 593 -1.27 34.99 -49.73
C GLY A 593 -1.56 33.52 -49.48
N LEU A 594 -1.96 33.19 -48.26
CA LEU A 594 -2.28 31.83 -47.84
C LEU A 594 -3.52 31.29 -48.55
N ALA A 595 -4.56 32.12 -48.72
CA ALA A 595 -5.77 31.75 -49.46
C ALA A 595 -5.47 31.45 -50.93
N LYS A 596 -4.62 32.24 -51.58
CA LYS A 596 -4.15 31.98 -52.94
C LYS A 596 -3.35 30.67 -53.04
N ALA A 597 -2.42 30.45 -52.11
CA ALA A 597 -1.57 29.26 -52.10
C ALA A 597 -2.38 27.97 -51.88
N THR A 598 -3.46 28.03 -51.10
CA THR A 598 -4.31 26.88 -50.75
C THR A 598 -5.57 26.75 -51.61
N ASN A 599 -5.77 27.66 -52.57
CA ASN A 599 -6.99 27.75 -53.38
C ASN A 599 -8.28 27.80 -52.53
N THR A 600 -8.27 28.62 -51.49
CA THR A 600 -9.40 28.83 -50.57
C THR A 600 -9.94 30.25 -50.63
N LYS A 601 -11.15 30.45 -50.08
CA LYS A 601 -11.75 31.79 -49.99
C LYS A 601 -11.21 32.51 -48.74
N PRO A 602 -10.64 33.73 -48.85
CA PRO A 602 -10.02 34.42 -47.72
C PRO A 602 -10.96 34.59 -46.51
N ASP A 603 -12.23 34.97 -46.73
CA ASP A 603 -13.24 35.15 -45.68
C ASP A 603 -13.51 33.85 -44.91
N ARG A 604 -13.54 32.71 -45.62
CA ARG A 604 -13.80 31.39 -45.02
C ARG A 604 -12.56 30.82 -44.36
N LEU A 605 -11.41 31.00 -44.98
CA LEU A 605 -10.14 30.59 -44.39
C LEU A 605 -9.89 31.36 -43.08
N SER A 606 -10.20 32.65 -43.03
CA SER A 606 -10.10 33.46 -41.80
C SER A 606 -10.96 32.91 -40.66
N GLN A 607 -12.21 32.51 -40.92
CA GLN A 607 -13.08 31.90 -39.91
C GLN A 607 -12.52 30.58 -39.36
N ILE A 608 -11.98 29.74 -40.25
CA ILE A 608 -11.35 28.46 -39.87
C ILE A 608 -10.10 28.72 -39.04
N LEU A 609 -9.22 29.59 -39.52
CA LEU A 609 -7.95 29.90 -38.86
C LEU A 609 -8.16 30.60 -37.53
N GLY A 610 -9.16 31.45 -37.37
CA GLY A 610 -9.48 32.10 -36.09
C GLY A 610 -9.81 31.09 -34.98
N ILE A 611 -10.55 30.01 -35.30
CA ILE A 611 -10.81 28.94 -34.33
C ILE A 611 -9.52 28.18 -34.00
N LEU A 612 -8.73 27.81 -35.02
CA LEU A 612 -7.51 27.03 -34.83
C LEU A 612 -6.41 27.82 -34.11
N GLU A 613 -6.31 29.13 -34.35
CA GLU A 613 -5.44 30.06 -33.64
C GLU A 613 -5.82 30.15 -32.17
N SER A 614 -7.12 30.32 -31.84
CA SER A 614 -7.58 30.39 -30.44
C SER A 614 -7.30 29.11 -29.64
N ARG A 615 -7.08 27.99 -30.33
CA ARG A 615 -6.73 26.68 -29.76
C ARG A 615 -5.21 26.40 -29.81
N GLY A 616 -4.40 27.38 -30.20
CA GLY A 616 -2.93 27.29 -30.25
C GLY A 616 -2.38 26.43 -31.40
N ILE A 617 -3.20 26.07 -32.40
CA ILE A 617 -2.76 25.26 -33.54
C ILE A 617 -1.95 26.12 -34.52
N PHE A 618 -2.36 27.34 -34.80
CA PHE A 618 -1.59 28.33 -35.58
C PHE A 618 -1.35 29.58 -34.76
N THR A 619 -0.39 30.41 -35.19
CA THR A 619 -0.12 31.73 -34.58
C THR A 619 -0.41 32.83 -35.59
N ARG A 620 -0.91 33.96 -35.09
CA ARG A 620 -1.24 35.14 -35.90
C ARG A 620 -0.56 36.38 -35.31
N GLU A 621 0.09 37.15 -36.15
CA GLU A 621 0.55 38.50 -35.80
C GLU A 621 -0.60 39.49 -36.10
N THR A 622 -1.07 40.17 -35.05
CA THR A 622 -2.34 40.93 -35.09
C THR A 622 -2.31 42.16 -35.99
N ASP A 623 -1.12 42.75 -36.19
CA ASP A 623 -0.99 44.03 -36.89
C ASP A 623 -1.11 43.88 -38.42
N ASP A 624 -0.70 42.73 -38.97
CA ASP A 624 -0.61 42.50 -40.43
C ASP A 624 -1.43 41.29 -40.95
N ASP A 625 -2.21 40.62 -40.08
CA ASP A 625 -2.96 39.37 -40.42
C ASP A 625 -2.07 38.29 -41.06
N VAL A 626 -0.87 38.15 -40.49
CA VAL A 626 0.15 37.20 -40.91
C VAL A 626 0.06 35.95 -40.05
N TYR A 627 -0.17 34.81 -40.69
CA TYR A 627 -0.23 33.50 -40.05
C TYR A 627 1.12 32.79 -40.14
N SER A 628 1.47 32.09 -39.07
CA SER A 628 2.68 31.29 -38.96
C SER A 628 2.43 29.97 -38.24
N HIS A 629 3.41 29.07 -38.30
CA HIS A 629 3.37 27.82 -37.55
C HIS A 629 3.52 28.05 -36.05
N SER A 630 2.67 27.38 -35.27
CA SER A 630 2.94 27.07 -33.87
C SER A 630 3.70 25.75 -33.77
N PRO A 631 4.26 25.40 -32.59
CA PRO A 631 4.82 24.07 -32.37
C PRO A 631 3.85 22.92 -32.70
N ALA A 632 2.53 23.15 -32.56
CA ALA A 632 1.52 22.14 -32.88
C ALA A 632 1.24 22.02 -34.38
N SER A 633 1.09 23.12 -35.13
CA SER A 633 0.85 23.03 -36.59
C SER A 633 2.07 22.55 -37.37
N SER A 634 3.29 22.75 -36.86
CA SER A 634 4.49 22.19 -37.50
C SER A 634 4.44 20.66 -37.60
N LEU A 635 3.82 19.99 -36.63
CA LEU A 635 3.72 18.54 -36.54
C LEU A 635 2.76 17.90 -37.55
N ILE A 636 1.91 18.71 -38.20
CA ILE A 636 0.84 18.26 -39.13
C ILE A 636 1.15 18.63 -40.59
N GLN A 637 2.38 19.02 -40.90
CA GLN A 637 2.86 19.09 -42.28
C GLN A 637 2.84 17.68 -42.91
N SER A 638 2.65 17.63 -44.23
CA SER A 638 2.50 16.37 -44.98
C SER A 638 3.78 15.55 -45.00
N ASP A 639 4.95 16.18 -44.92
CA ASP A 639 6.26 15.53 -44.93
C ASP A 639 6.90 15.39 -43.53
N HIS A 640 6.20 15.82 -42.47
CA HIS A 640 6.70 15.69 -41.10
C HIS A 640 6.81 14.21 -40.71
N TRP A 641 7.94 13.81 -40.12
CA TRP A 641 8.26 12.39 -39.88
C TRP A 641 7.26 11.63 -38.98
N THR A 642 6.56 12.34 -38.10
CA THR A 642 5.52 11.74 -37.22
C THR A 642 4.18 11.50 -37.94
N GLN A 643 3.95 12.15 -39.08
CA GLN A 643 2.80 11.92 -39.93
C GLN A 643 1.43 12.11 -39.24
N TRP A 644 1.32 13.03 -38.27
CA TRP A 644 0.09 13.27 -37.49
C TRP A 644 -1.10 13.76 -38.33
N HIS A 645 -0.85 14.34 -39.51
CA HIS A 645 -1.91 14.72 -40.45
C HIS A 645 -2.78 13.53 -40.89
N ASN A 646 -2.24 12.30 -40.89
CA ASN A 646 -3.02 11.09 -41.19
C ASN A 646 -4.08 10.81 -40.12
N TRP A 647 -3.75 11.07 -38.85
CA TRP A 647 -4.70 10.96 -37.74
C TRP A 647 -5.84 11.96 -37.88
N ILE A 648 -5.53 13.21 -38.24
CA ILE A 648 -6.56 14.24 -38.47
C ILE A 648 -7.54 13.79 -39.57
N ARG A 649 -7.03 13.28 -40.71
CA ARG A 649 -7.87 12.84 -41.83
C ARG A 649 -8.74 11.62 -41.49
N LEU A 650 -8.19 10.62 -40.79
CA LEU A 650 -8.92 9.40 -40.45
C LEU A 650 -9.89 9.62 -39.27
N TYR A 651 -9.39 10.18 -38.16
CA TYR A 651 -10.20 10.34 -36.96
C TYR A 651 -11.20 11.48 -37.10
N GLY A 652 -10.83 12.56 -37.78
CA GLY A 652 -11.74 13.67 -38.07
C GLY A 652 -12.85 13.34 -39.08
N ASN A 653 -12.79 12.17 -39.74
CA ASN A 653 -13.80 11.70 -40.69
C ASN A 653 -14.40 10.35 -40.27
N GLN A 654 -13.73 9.23 -40.53
CA GLN A 654 -14.30 7.89 -40.32
C GLN A 654 -14.63 7.60 -38.84
N PHE A 655 -13.73 7.88 -37.90
CA PHE A 655 -14.03 7.68 -36.48
C PHE A 655 -15.02 8.72 -35.95
N TYR A 656 -14.99 9.92 -36.50
CA TYR A 656 -15.98 10.95 -36.21
C TYR A 656 -17.40 10.48 -36.59
N ASP A 657 -17.56 9.78 -37.72
CA ASP A 657 -18.84 9.17 -38.09
C ASP A 657 -19.21 8.02 -37.16
N ILE A 658 -18.27 7.12 -36.81
CA ILE A 658 -18.48 6.04 -35.84
C ILE A 658 -19.05 6.55 -34.52
N ALA A 659 -18.54 7.69 -34.02
CA ALA A 659 -18.94 8.26 -32.74
C ALA A 659 -20.43 8.62 -32.64
N ARG A 660 -21.15 8.76 -33.77
CA ARG A 660 -22.60 8.96 -33.79
C ARG A 660 -23.37 7.78 -33.21
N GLY A 661 -22.79 6.58 -33.23
CA GLY A 661 -23.40 5.37 -32.67
C GLY A 661 -23.33 5.25 -31.15
N ILE A 662 -22.53 6.09 -30.46
CA ILE A 662 -22.30 5.99 -29.01
C ILE A 662 -23.61 6.00 -28.20
N PRO A 663 -24.55 6.94 -28.39
CA PRO A 663 -25.74 7.01 -27.54
C PRO A 663 -26.61 5.75 -27.58
N GLU A 664 -26.63 5.05 -28.71
CA GLU A 664 -27.38 3.81 -28.87
C GLU A 664 -26.61 2.60 -28.32
N SER A 665 -25.29 2.56 -28.53
CA SER A 665 -24.45 1.41 -28.14
C SER A 665 -24.31 1.24 -26.63
N ILE A 666 -24.62 2.26 -25.83
CA ILE A 666 -24.53 2.21 -24.36
C ILE A 666 -25.84 1.75 -23.68
N LYS A 667 -26.93 1.57 -24.44
CA LYS A 667 -28.19 1.10 -23.87
C LYS A 667 -28.08 -0.38 -23.48
N ALA A 668 -28.73 -0.77 -22.39
CA ALA A 668 -28.62 -2.10 -21.80
C ALA A 668 -29.10 -3.24 -22.74
N ASP A 669 -30.00 -2.94 -23.67
CA ASP A 669 -30.54 -3.87 -24.67
C ASP A 669 -29.76 -3.90 -25.99
N THR A 670 -28.74 -3.05 -26.16
CA THR A 670 -27.94 -2.98 -27.37
C THR A 670 -26.67 -3.83 -27.25
N ALA A 671 -26.57 -4.89 -28.07
CA ALA A 671 -25.36 -5.71 -28.15
C ALA A 671 -24.31 -5.19 -29.14
N ARG A 672 -24.70 -4.32 -30.09
CA ARG A 672 -23.83 -3.78 -31.16
C ARG A 672 -22.94 -2.63 -30.65
N CYS A 673 -21.68 -2.57 -31.10
CA CYS A 673 -20.81 -1.43 -30.83
C CYS A 673 -21.21 -0.18 -31.65
N ALA A 674 -20.63 0.98 -31.32
CA ALA A 674 -20.96 2.23 -32.00
C ALA A 674 -20.73 2.20 -33.52
N ALA A 675 -19.64 1.55 -33.98
CA ALA A 675 -19.37 1.40 -35.40
C ALA A 675 -20.45 0.57 -36.12
N GLN A 676 -20.89 -0.53 -35.51
CA GLN A 676 -21.94 -1.40 -36.03
C GLN A 676 -23.29 -0.68 -36.07
N VAL A 677 -23.61 0.09 -35.04
CA VAL A 677 -24.84 0.90 -35.01
C VAL A 677 -24.81 1.95 -36.12
N ASN A 678 -23.75 2.78 -36.18
CA ASN A 678 -23.73 3.92 -37.09
C ASN A 678 -23.73 3.51 -38.57
N PHE A 679 -23.02 2.43 -38.91
CA PHE A 679 -22.98 1.93 -40.30
C PHE A 679 -24.07 0.89 -40.61
N ASP A 680 -24.89 0.53 -39.62
CA ASP A 680 -25.90 -0.53 -39.69
C ASP A 680 -25.35 -1.83 -40.31
N ILE A 681 -24.37 -2.41 -39.63
CA ILE A 681 -23.66 -3.63 -40.04
C ILE A 681 -23.57 -4.63 -38.88
N ASP A 682 -23.52 -5.91 -39.21
CA ASP A 682 -23.25 -6.98 -38.25
C ASP A 682 -21.77 -7.41 -38.23
N GLU A 683 -21.03 -7.12 -39.30
CA GLU A 683 -19.60 -7.41 -39.39
C GLU A 683 -18.77 -6.50 -38.45
N ASN A 684 -17.56 -6.94 -38.10
CA ASN A 684 -16.65 -6.11 -37.30
C ASN A 684 -16.06 -4.95 -38.14
N MET A 685 -15.49 -3.96 -37.45
CA MET A 685 -14.94 -2.75 -38.09
C MET A 685 -13.90 -3.08 -39.17
N PHE A 686 -13.00 -4.05 -38.95
CA PHE A 686 -11.93 -4.38 -39.89
C PHE A 686 -12.48 -4.95 -41.20
N ALA A 687 -13.46 -5.87 -41.13
CA ALA A 687 -14.14 -6.41 -42.29
C ALA A 687 -14.84 -5.30 -43.10
N TYR A 688 -15.52 -4.39 -42.40
CA TYR A 688 -16.15 -3.22 -43.03
C TYR A 688 -15.14 -2.28 -43.68
N PHE A 689 -14.05 -1.94 -42.99
CA PHE A 689 -13.00 -1.07 -43.52
C PHE A 689 -12.31 -1.68 -44.73
N ASN A 690 -12.15 -3.01 -44.75
CA ASN A 690 -11.59 -3.71 -45.90
C ASN A 690 -12.54 -3.61 -47.10
N ARG A 691 -13.83 -3.88 -46.90
CA ARG A 691 -14.87 -3.73 -47.93
C ARG A 691 -14.97 -2.31 -48.48
N ARG A 692 -14.75 -1.29 -47.64
CA ARG A 692 -14.73 0.13 -48.03
C ARG A 692 -13.41 0.60 -48.64
N GLY A 693 -12.36 -0.21 -48.62
CA GLY A 693 -11.02 0.17 -49.09
C GLY A 693 -10.29 1.15 -48.17
N TRP A 694 -10.67 1.23 -46.89
CA TRP A 694 -10.09 2.15 -45.90
C TRP A 694 -8.90 1.56 -45.12
N VAL A 695 -8.69 0.25 -45.19
CA VAL A 695 -7.56 -0.44 -44.53
C VAL A 695 -6.19 0.19 -44.83
N PRO A 696 -5.84 0.58 -46.07
CA PRO A 696 -4.56 1.23 -46.33
C PRO A 696 -4.39 2.56 -45.58
N GLN A 697 -5.46 3.34 -45.44
CA GLN A 697 -5.43 4.59 -44.68
C GLN A 697 -5.30 4.32 -43.17
N LEU A 698 -6.00 3.31 -42.65
CA LEU A 698 -5.88 2.86 -41.27
C LEU A 698 -4.43 2.43 -40.97
N HIS A 699 -3.85 1.55 -41.78
CA HIS A 699 -2.47 1.08 -41.61
C HIS A 699 -1.44 2.22 -41.67
N ARG A 700 -1.59 3.19 -42.59
CA ARG A 700 -0.72 4.37 -42.64
C ARG A 700 -0.83 5.22 -41.38
N THR A 701 -2.06 5.43 -40.88
CA THR A 701 -2.32 6.23 -39.68
C THR A 701 -1.72 5.59 -38.43
N LEU A 702 -2.01 4.31 -38.20
CA LEU A 702 -1.46 3.55 -37.07
C LEU A 702 0.06 3.45 -37.16
N GLY A 703 0.62 3.24 -38.35
CA GLY A 703 2.06 3.23 -38.60
C GLY A 703 2.74 4.54 -38.22
N GLY A 704 2.19 5.68 -38.62
CA GLY A 704 2.71 7.00 -38.24
C GLY A 704 2.67 7.24 -36.73
N GLY A 705 1.57 6.86 -36.07
CA GLY A 705 1.45 6.94 -34.61
C GLY A 705 2.45 6.03 -33.88
N ALA A 706 2.74 4.85 -34.42
CA ALA A 706 3.75 3.96 -33.89
C ALA A 706 5.16 4.55 -34.02
N SER A 707 5.50 5.15 -35.17
CA SER A 707 6.77 5.83 -35.38
C SER A 707 6.94 7.03 -34.45
N ALA A 708 5.91 7.86 -34.27
CA ALA A 708 5.97 9.05 -33.45
C ALA A 708 6.25 8.77 -31.95
N GLN A 709 5.76 7.64 -31.44
CA GLN A 709 5.93 7.25 -30.03
C GLN A 709 7.23 6.47 -29.77
N LEU A 710 7.82 5.89 -30.82
CA LEU A 710 8.96 4.98 -30.73
C LEU A 710 10.19 5.57 -30.00
N PRO A 711 10.62 6.83 -30.21
CA PRO A 711 11.80 7.35 -29.54
C PRO A 711 11.73 7.29 -28.02
N GLY A 712 10.56 7.61 -27.44
CA GLY A 712 10.32 7.53 -26.01
C GLY A 712 10.39 6.12 -25.48
N ILE A 713 9.71 5.20 -26.16
CA ILE A 713 9.69 3.77 -25.80
C ILE A 713 11.12 3.20 -25.78
N LEU A 714 11.92 3.53 -26.79
CA LEU A 714 13.29 3.05 -26.92
C LEU A 714 14.26 3.65 -25.88
N GLU A 715 14.00 4.85 -25.38
CA GLU A 715 14.88 5.55 -24.43
C GLU A 715 14.51 5.30 -22.97
N ASP A 716 13.21 5.25 -22.66
CA ASP A 716 12.74 5.30 -21.28
C ASP A 716 12.60 3.93 -20.59
N TYR A 717 12.53 2.84 -21.37
CA TYR A 717 12.57 1.48 -20.87
C TYR A 717 14.00 0.90 -20.97
N PRO A 718 14.49 0.17 -19.95
CA PRO A 718 15.87 -0.35 -19.90
C PRO A 718 16.03 -1.59 -20.78
N TRP A 719 16.00 -1.42 -22.10
CA TRP A 719 16.21 -2.51 -23.06
C TRP A 719 17.64 -3.08 -23.00
N ASP A 720 18.60 -2.32 -22.46
CA ASP A 720 19.99 -2.73 -22.28
C ASP A 720 20.15 -3.96 -21.36
N ASP A 721 19.22 -4.18 -20.42
CA ASP A 721 19.13 -5.40 -19.60
C ASP A 721 19.10 -6.69 -20.47
N PHE A 722 18.77 -6.54 -21.76
CA PHE A 722 18.56 -7.62 -22.72
C PHE A 722 19.38 -7.48 -23.99
N ASN A 723 20.44 -6.66 -24.00
CA ASN A 723 21.15 -6.30 -25.23
C ASN A 723 21.79 -7.48 -25.98
N HIS A 724 21.78 -8.71 -25.44
CA HIS A 724 22.22 -9.93 -26.14
C HIS A 724 21.13 -11.01 -26.24
N GLY A 725 19.88 -10.63 -26.01
CA GLY A 725 18.73 -11.53 -25.95
C GLY A 725 18.03 -11.75 -27.29
N HIS A 726 16.98 -12.56 -27.22
CA HIS A 726 16.01 -12.75 -28.28
C HIS A 726 14.64 -12.30 -27.78
N VAL A 727 13.99 -11.37 -28.50
CA VAL A 727 12.66 -10.85 -28.14
C VAL A 727 11.61 -11.32 -29.15
N ILE A 728 10.46 -11.80 -28.67
CA ILE A 728 9.32 -12.10 -29.53
C ILE A 728 8.24 -11.02 -29.32
N ASP A 729 7.94 -10.27 -30.37
CA ASP A 729 6.89 -9.26 -30.39
C ASP A 729 5.56 -9.91 -30.80
N ILE A 730 4.69 -10.12 -29.81
CA ILE A 730 3.39 -10.76 -29.96
C ILE A 730 2.37 -9.71 -30.40
N GLY A 731 1.67 -9.98 -31.50
CA GLY A 731 0.82 -8.99 -32.15
C GLY A 731 1.64 -7.84 -32.76
N GLY A 732 2.85 -8.14 -33.23
CA GLY A 732 3.80 -7.12 -33.70
C GLY A 732 3.35 -6.36 -34.96
N GLY A 733 2.27 -6.79 -35.60
CA GLY A 733 1.61 -6.10 -36.70
C GLY A 733 2.60 -5.73 -37.81
N GLY A 734 2.71 -4.44 -38.12
CA GLY A 734 3.62 -3.94 -39.15
C GLY A 734 5.12 -4.11 -38.88
N GLY A 735 5.53 -4.55 -37.68
CA GLY A 735 6.92 -4.84 -37.30
C GLY A 735 7.80 -3.64 -36.95
N ALA A 736 7.29 -2.41 -37.11
CA ALA A 736 8.07 -1.20 -36.93
C ALA A 736 8.65 -1.01 -35.51
N PHE A 737 7.95 -1.49 -34.49
CA PHE A 737 8.41 -1.42 -33.10
C PHE A 737 9.65 -2.30 -32.88
N LEU A 738 9.57 -3.59 -33.20
CA LEU A 738 10.70 -4.51 -33.10
C LEU A 738 11.89 -4.03 -33.96
N VAL A 739 11.64 -3.59 -35.19
CA VAL A 739 12.71 -3.06 -36.06
C VAL A 739 13.41 -1.85 -35.42
N GLY A 740 12.64 -0.94 -34.80
CA GLY A 740 13.19 0.20 -34.07
C GLY A 740 14.10 -0.25 -32.93
N LEU A 741 13.67 -1.26 -32.19
CA LEU A 741 14.44 -1.85 -31.10
C LEU A 741 15.75 -2.47 -31.61
N LEU A 742 15.67 -3.31 -32.65
CA LEU A 742 16.86 -3.90 -33.27
C LEU A 742 17.80 -2.82 -33.83
N ARG A 743 17.31 -1.75 -34.45
CA ARG A 743 18.18 -0.66 -34.94
C ARG A 743 18.93 0.05 -33.82
N LYS A 744 18.29 0.26 -32.67
CA LYS A 744 18.93 0.91 -31.51
C LYS A 744 19.90 0.00 -30.76
N PHE A 745 19.58 -1.30 -30.68
CA PHE A 745 20.33 -2.30 -29.93
C PHE A 745 20.93 -3.34 -30.91
N PRO A 746 22.17 -3.13 -31.41
CA PRO A 746 22.72 -3.90 -32.52
C PRO A 746 22.87 -5.40 -32.24
N THR A 747 23.07 -5.76 -30.98
CA THR A 747 23.29 -7.14 -30.52
C THR A 747 22.00 -7.88 -30.15
N LEU A 748 20.86 -7.20 -30.15
CA LEU A 748 19.55 -7.82 -29.96
C LEU A 748 19.11 -8.55 -31.24
N THR A 749 18.47 -9.70 -31.07
CA THR A 749 17.74 -10.43 -32.13
C THR A 749 16.26 -10.52 -31.76
N GLY A 750 15.39 -10.83 -32.71
CA GLY A 750 13.99 -11.02 -32.35
C GLY A 750 13.10 -11.57 -33.44
N GLY A 751 11.85 -11.84 -33.11
CA GLY A 751 10.83 -12.33 -34.02
C GLY A 751 9.51 -11.61 -33.85
N ILE A 752 8.69 -11.65 -34.90
CA ILE A 752 7.32 -11.13 -34.92
C ILE A 752 6.39 -12.34 -34.92
N PHE A 753 5.47 -12.38 -33.97
CA PHE A 753 4.39 -13.35 -33.94
C PHE A 753 3.05 -12.64 -34.17
N ASP A 754 2.33 -13.03 -35.22
CA ASP A 754 1.03 -12.46 -35.57
C ASP A 754 0.21 -13.47 -36.38
N LEU A 755 -1.03 -13.12 -36.74
CA LEU A 755 -1.87 -13.96 -37.60
C LEU A 755 -1.18 -14.22 -38.96
N PRO A 756 -1.37 -15.42 -39.57
CA PRO A 756 -0.67 -15.78 -40.81
C PRO A 756 -0.78 -14.73 -41.93
N HIS A 757 -1.97 -14.19 -42.16
CA HIS A 757 -2.19 -13.18 -43.20
C HIS A 757 -1.51 -11.83 -42.92
N VAL A 758 -1.25 -11.50 -41.65
CA VAL A 758 -0.48 -10.30 -41.26
C VAL A 758 1.00 -10.54 -41.56
N ILE A 759 1.52 -11.72 -41.21
CA ILE A 759 2.90 -12.12 -41.51
C ILE A 759 3.17 -12.13 -43.02
N ASP A 760 2.23 -12.62 -43.83
CA ASP A 760 2.34 -12.58 -45.29
C ASP A 760 2.45 -11.15 -45.84
N HIS A 761 1.76 -10.18 -45.21
CA HIS A 761 1.86 -8.76 -45.57
C HIS A 761 3.18 -8.11 -45.12
N VAL A 762 3.78 -8.60 -44.03
CA VAL A 762 5.00 -8.04 -43.43
C VAL A 762 6.26 -8.62 -44.08
N ARG A 763 6.24 -9.88 -44.50
CA ARG A 763 7.39 -10.59 -45.07
C ARG A 763 8.08 -9.84 -46.23
N PRO A 764 7.37 -9.24 -47.20
CA PRO A 764 8.00 -8.45 -48.27
C PRO A 764 8.78 -7.22 -47.76
N LYS A 765 8.43 -6.69 -46.59
CA LYS A 765 9.15 -5.55 -45.99
C LYS A 765 10.54 -5.93 -45.48
N PHE A 766 10.77 -7.20 -45.14
CA PHE A 766 12.08 -7.70 -44.69
C PHE A 766 12.88 -8.35 -45.82
N TYR A 767 12.22 -9.10 -46.71
CA TYR A 767 12.89 -9.96 -47.69
C TYR A 767 12.68 -9.57 -49.15
N GLY A 768 11.86 -8.55 -49.44
CA GLY A 768 11.72 -8.01 -50.80
C GLY A 768 12.99 -7.27 -51.24
N GLU A 769 13.20 -7.16 -52.56
CA GLU A 769 14.40 -6.52 -53.15
C GLU A 769 14.63 -5.09 -52.64
N ASN A 770 13.56 -4.36 -52.31
CA ASN A 770 13.58 -3.03 -51.71
C ASN A 770 12.80 -2.97 -50.38
N GLY A 771 12.85 -4.05 -49.59
CA GLY A 771 12.15 -4.13 -48.32
C GLY A 771 12.56 -3.02 -47.34
N GLN A 772 11.56 -2.35 -46.75
CA GLN A 772 11.76 -1.25 -45.78
C GLN A 772 12.63 -1.61 -44.57
N PHE A 773 12.69 -2.88 -44.21
CA PHE A 773 13.37 -3.44 -43.04
C PHE A 773 14.48 -4.45 -43.42
N ALA A 774 14.93 -4.42 -44.68
CA ALA A 774 15.97 -5.31 -45.18
C ALA A 774 17.29 -5.18 -44.42
N ASP A 775 17.55 -4.03 -43.78
CA ASP A 775 18.73 -3.74 -42.96
C ASP A 775 18.81 -4.57 -41.67
N VAL A 776 17.70 -5.12 -41.18
CA VAL A 776 17.67 -5.92 -39.95
C VAL A 776 17.25 -7.38 -40.18
N LYS A 777 17.04 -7.80 -41.44
CA LYS A 777 16.49 -9.12 -41.80
C LYS A 777 17.29 -10.29 -41.21
N ASP A 778 18.62 -10.18 -41.13
CA ASP A 778 19.49 -11.26 -40.66
C ASP A 778 19.35 -11.48 -39.14
N ARG A 779 18.91 -10.46 -38.39
CA ARG A 779 18.67 -10.52 -36.94
C ARG A 779 17.27 -10.99 -36.57
N ILE A 780 16.39 -11.10 -37.56
CA ILE A 780 15.12 -11.81 -37.44
C ILE A 780 15.28 -13.26 -37.92
N GLY A 781 16.01 -13.49 -39.01
CA GLY A 781 16.15 -14.79 -39.63
C GLY A 781 14.84 -15.27 -40.30
N ASN A 782 14.94 -16.23 -41.22
CA ASN A 782 13.77 -16.66 -42.01
C ASN A 782 12.61 -17.21 -41.17
N ASP A 783 12.94 -17.77 -40.00
CA ASP A 783 12.00 -18.37 -39.05
C ASP A 783 11.49 -17.39 -37.99
N GLY A 784 11.98 -16.14 -37.96
CA GLY A 784 11.56 -15.11 -37.00
C GLY A 784 10.27 -14.39 -37.36
N LEU A 785 9.69 -14.64 -38.54
CA LEU A 785 8.35 -14.17 -38.91
C LEU A 785 7.35 -15.33 -38.80
N ILE A 786 6.64 -15.37 -37.68
CA ILE A 786 5.91 -16.55 -37.21
C ILE A 786 4.41 -16.30 -37.27
N GLY A 787 3.72 -17.05 -38.14
CA GLY A 787 2.26 -17.02 -38.25
C GLY A 787 1.60 -17.93 -37.21
N GLY A 788 0.68 -17.40 -36.42
CA GLY A 788 -0.07 -18.18 -35.43
C GLY A 788 -1.17 -17.40 -34.73
N ASP A 789 -1.83 -18.05 -33.77
CA ASP A 789 -2.91 -17.48 -32.96
C ASP A 789 -2.52 -17.53 -31.48
N PHE A 790 -2.39 -16.35 -30.85
CA PHE A 790 -1.99 -16.23 -29.44
C PHE A 790 -3.05 -16.77 -28.45
N PHE A 791 -4.28 -17.04 -28.91
CA PHE A 791 -5.27 -17.75 -28.09
C PHE A 791 -4.98 -19.25 -27.98
N GLN A 792 -4.12 -19.78 -28.85
CA GLN A 792 -3.79 -21.20 -28.93
C GLN A 792 -2.37 -21.47 -28.43
N SER A 793 -1.38 -20.74 -28.95
CA SER A 793 0.03 -20.92 -28.60
C SER A 793 0.87 -19.72 -28.99
N VAL A 794 1.99 -19.50 -28.30
CA VAL A 794 3.05 -18.57 -28.72
C VAL A 794 4.41 -19.27 -28.72
N PRO A 795 5.39 -18.84 -29.53
CA PRO A 795 6.73 -19.44 -29.58
C PRO A 795 7.46 -19.24 -28.26
N ALA A 796 8.09 -20.29 -27.73
CA ALA A 796 8.81 -20.20 -26.46
C ALA A 796 9.97 -19.20 -26.52
N SER A 797 9.97 -18.23 -25.60
CA SER A 797 11.01 -17.20 -25.45
C SER A 797 11.19 -16.82 -23.98
N VAL A 798 12.36 -16.26 -23.66
CA VAL A 798 12.62 -15.65 -22.34
C VAL A 798 12.04 -14.24 -22.24
N PHE A 799 11.85 -13.55 -23.37
CA PHE A 799 11.40 -12.17 -23.41
C PHE A 799 10.34 -11.96 -24.49
N TYR A 800 9.21 -11.41 -24.06
CA TYR A 800 8.12 -11.04 -24.94
C TYR A 800 7.81 -9.55 -24.84
N THR A 801 7.36 -8.97 -25.94
CA THR A 801 6.68 -7.68 -25.97
C THR A 801 5.29 -7.85 -26.53
N MET A 802 4.36 -7.01 -26.09
CA MET A 802 3.01 -6.94 -26.65
C MET A 802 2.52 -5.50 -26.57
N LYS A 803 2.11 -4.92 -27.70
CA LYS A 803 1.82 -3.49 -27.79
C LYS A 803 0.45 -3.27 -28.42
N TRP A 804 -0.44 -2.54 -27.74
CA TRP A 804 -1.80 -2.25 -28.21
C TRP A 804 -2.52 -3.51 -28.71
N CYS A 805 -2.66 -4.50 -27.83
CA CYS A 805 -3.33 -5.76 -28.19
C CYS A 805 -4.30 -6.22 -27.10
N LEU A 806 -3.89 -6.25 -25.83
CA LEU A 806 -4.73 -6.65 -24.70
C LEU A 806 -5.89 -5.67 -24.44
N HIS A 807 -5.79 -4.41 -24.85
CA HIS A 807 -6.88 -3.43 -24.78
C HIS A 807 -8.05 -3.72 -25.75
N ASP A 808 -7.82 -4.50 -26.81
CA ASP A 808 -8.88 -4.92 -27.74
C ASP A 808 -9.84 -5.93 -27.11
N TRP A 809 -9.47 -6.51 -25.96
CA TRP A 809 -10.14 -7.66 -25.36
C TRP A 809 -10.69 -7.35 -23.98
N GLN A 810 -11.84 -7.93 -23.69
CA GLN A 810 -12.36 -8.02 -22.32
C GLN A 810 -11.52 -8.97 -21.45
N ASP A 811 -11.64 -8.87 -20.14
CA ASP A 811 -10.74 -9.54 -19.18
C ASP A 811 -10.67 -11.05 -19.37
N ASP A 812 -11.79 -11.73 -19.66
CA ASP A 812 -11.80 -13.19 -19.88
C ASP A 812 -10.88 -13.61 -21.01
N LYS A 813 -10.87 -12.84 -22.12
CA LYS A 813 -10.03 -13.09 -23.29
C LYS A 813 -8.59 -12.64 -23.06
N ALA A 814 -8.39 -11.49 -22.41
CA ALA A 814 -7.05 -11.03 -22.04
C ALA A 814 -6.35 -12.02 -21.09
N MET A 815 -7.08 -12.63 -20.15
CA MET A 815 -6.56 -13.69 -19.28
C MET A 815 -6.14 -14.93 -20.06
N MET A 816 -6.91 -15.36 -21.08
CA MET A 816 -6.53 -16.49 -21.94
C MET A 816 -5.20 -16.22 -22.64
N ILE A 817 -5.01 -15.03 -23.18
CA ILE A 817 -3.77 -14.63 -23.86
C ILE A 817 -2.59 -14.64 -22.87
N LEU A 818 -2.74 -13.96 -21.73
CA LEU A 818 -1.69 -13.90 -20.71
C LEU A 818 -1.32 -15.28 -20.17
N ASP A 819 -2.28 -16.19 -20.05
CA ASP A 819 -2.06 -17.56 -19.63
C ASP A 819 -1.29 -18.38 -20.67
N VAL A 820 -1.61 -18.26 -21.96
CA VAL A 820 -0.83 -18.89 -23.04
C VAL A 820 0.63 -18.40 -23.03
N ILE A 821 0.84 -17.10 -22.84
CA ILE A 821 2.20 -16.52 -22.75
C ILE A 821 2.91 -17.02 -21.48
N GLN A 822 2.19 -17.14 -20.36
CA GLN A 822 2.75 -17.60 -19.09
C GLN A 822 3.27 -19.04 -19.20
N ARG A 823 2.52 -19.91 -19.87
CA ARG A 823 2.90 -21.32 -20.10
C ARG A 823 4.09 -21.44 -21.05
N SER A 824 4.20 -20.50 -22.00
CA SER A 824 5.21 -20.52 -23.06
C SER A 824 6.50 -19.80 -22.67
N ILE A 825 6.51 -18.98 -21.61
CA ILE A 825 7.72 -18.25 -21.20
C ILE A 825 8.78 -19.20 -20.64
N VAL A 826 9.99 -19.09 -21.19
CA VAL A 826 11.17 -19.83 -20.71
C VAL A 826 11.66 -19.16 -19.42
N ARG A 827 11.62 -19.92 -18.32
CA ARG A 827 11.92 -19.39 -16.97
C ARG A 827 13.41 -19.16 -16.78
N THR A 828 13.78 -17.90 -16.64
CA THR A 828 15.12 -17.42 -16.27
C THR A 828 14.97 -16.22 -15.33
N PRO A 829 16.01 -15.84 -14.55
CA PRO A 829 15.96 -14.64 -13.70
C PRO A 829 15.58 -13.35 -14.48
N GLY A 830 15.93 -13.30 -15.77
CA GLY A 830 15.60 -12.17 -16.65
C GLY A 830 14.24 -12.24 -17.32
N CYS A 831 13.52 -13.38 -17.28
CA CYS A 831 12.35 -13.57 -18.12
C CYS A 831 11.21 -12.59 -17.77
N ARG A 832 10.55 -12.05 -18.80
CA ARG A 832 9.46 -11.09 -18.63
C ARG A 832 8.60 -10.95 -19.89
N LEU A 833 7.40 -10.43 -19.70
CA LEU A 833 6.56 -9.87 -20.76
C LEU A 833 6.47 -8.36 -20.52
N VAL A 834 6.80 -7.55 -21.52
CA VAL A 834 6.60 -6.09 -21.48
C VAL A 834 5.36 -5.74 -22.28
N VAL A 835 4.31 -5.34 -21.57
CA VAL A 835 3.07 -4.84 -22.17
C VAL A 835 3.19 -3.33 -22.36
N LEU A 836 3.04 -2.88 -23.59
CA LEU A 836 3.05 -1.48 -23.99
C LEU A 836 1.60 -1.03 -24.26
N GLU A 837 0.91 -0.61 -23.20
CA GLU A 837 -0.50 -0.19 -23.27
C GLU A 837 -0.77 1.05 -22.44
N SER A 838 -1.95 1.65 -22.66
CA SER A 838 -2.36 2.80 -21.87
C SER A 838 -2.80 2.37 -20.48
N ILE A 839 -2.69 3.31 -19.55
CA ILE A 839 -3.26 3.19 -18.21
C ILE A 839 -4.23 4.35 -18.00
N LEU A 840 -5.41 4.03 -17.49
CA LEU A 840 -6.41 5.02 -17.12
C LEU A 840 -5.98 5.73 -15.83
N ASP A 841 -5.37 6.91 -16.00
CA ASP A 841 -4.96 7.79 -14.92
C ASP A 841 -5.87 9.02 -14.75
N PRO A 842 -5.90 9.62 -13.55
CA PRO A 842 -6.52 10.91 -13.31
C PRO A 842 -5.73 12.06 -13.98
N GLY A 843 -6.35 13.25 -14.06
CA GLY A 843 -5.71 14.46 -14.58
C GLY A 843 -5.94 14.75 -16.06
N HIS A 844 -5.64 15.99 -16.45
CA HIS A 844 -5.72 16.48 -17.83
C HIS A 844 -4.55 15.96 -18.68
N SER A 845 -3.37 15.83 -18.10
CA SER A 845 -2.16 15.35 -18.77
C SER A 845 -2.32 13.92 -19.28
N ALA A 846 -3.13 13.09 -18.61
CA ALA A 846 -3.41 11.71 -18.99
C ALA A 846 -4.66 11.52 -19.89
N ARG A 847 -5.31 12.59 -20.34
CA ARG A 847 -6.61 12.54 -21.07
C ARG A 847 -6.66 11.63 -22.29
N LEU A 848 -5.52 11.36 -22.93
CA LEU A 848 -5.46 10.54 -24.14
C LEU A 848 -5.84 9.08 -23.89
N SER A 849 -5.58 8.53 -22.70
CA SER A 849 -5.99 7.16 -22.36
C SER A 849 -7.51 7.02 -22.35
N ARG A 850 -8.24 8.04 -21.89
CA ARG A 850 -9.72 8.06 -21.93
C ARG A 850 -10.27 8.17 -23.34
N TYR A 851 -9.61 8.91 -24.23
CA TYR A 851 -9.99 8.90 -25.64
C TYR A 851 -9.70 7.54 -26.28
N GLY A 852 -8.59 6.89 -25.90
CA GLY A 852 -8.28 5.51 -26.29
C GLY A 852 -9.40 4.55 -25.88
N ASP A 853 -9.82 4.61 -24.62
CA ASP A 853 -10.88 3.77 -24.05
C ASP A 853 -12.20 3.86 -24.82
N ILE A 854 -12.66 5.09 -25.07
CA ILE A 854 -13.88 5.30 -25.86
C ILE A 854 -13.70 4.79 -27.29
N ASN A 855 -12.51 4.95 -27.90
CA ASN A 855 -12.25 4.38 -29.23
C ASN A 855 -12.34 2.86 -29.21
N MET A 856 -11.79 2.17 -28.20
CA MET A 856 -11.86 0.71 -28.09
C MET A 856 -13.30 0.22 -27.87
N MET A 857 -14.07 0.93 -27.03
CA MET A 857 -15.49 0.67 -26.85
C MET A 857 -16.28 0.83 -28.17
N MET A 858 -15.96 1.87 -28.95
CA MET A 858 -16.66 2.17 -30.21
C MET A 858 -16.37 1.15 -31.33
N THR A 859 -15.18 0.55 -31.35
CA THR A 859 -14.68 -0.23 -32.50
C THR A 859 -14.51 -1.72 -32.25
N ALA A 860 -14.14 -2.14 -31.04
CA ALA A 860 -13.66 -3.50 -30.76
C ALA A 860 -14.36 -4.18 -29.56
N HIS A 861 -15.27 -3.49 -28.86
CA HIS A 861 -15.78 -3.90 -27.54
C HIS A 861 -14.67 -4.07 -26.49
N GLY A 862 -13.47 -3.53 -26.75
CA GLY A 862 -12.35 -3.50 -25.82
C GLY A 862 -12.46 -2.35 -24.82
N HIS A 863 -11.46 -2.23 -23.94
CA HIS A 863 -11.35 -1.13 -22.99
C HIS A 863 -9.91 -0.93 -22.51
N GLU A 864 -9.57 0.29 -22.13
CA GLU A 864 -8.33 0.60 -21.41
C GLU A 864 -8.53 0.32 -19.91
N ARG A 865 -7.44 -0.02 -19.21
CA ARG A 865 -7.53 -0.46 -17.81
C ARG A 865 -6.85 0.52 -16.86
N THR A 866 -7.41 0.68 -15.67
CA THR A 866 -6.73 1.32 -14.54
C THR A 866 -5.57 0.47 -14.04
N LEU A 867 -4.63 1.07 -13.31
CA LEU A 867 -3.54 0.33 -12.65
C LEU A 867 -4.05 -0.85 -11.82
N LYS A 868 -5.12 -0.64 -11.04
CA LYS A 868 -5.73 -1.68 -10.21
C LYS A 868 -6.26 -2.86 -11.04
N GLN A 869 -6.89 -2.57 -12.18
CA GLN A 869 -7.38 -3.61 -13.09
C GLN A 869 -6.22 -4.36 -13.74
N TRP A 870 -5.16 -3.67 -14.17
CA TRP A 870 -3.94 -4.31 -14.69
C TRP A 870 -3.29 -5.26 -13.67
N CYS A 871 -3.12 -4.83 -12.42
CA CYS A 871 -2.58 -5.68 -11.36
C CYS A 871 -3.48 -6.90 -11.11
N GLY A 872 -4.80 -6.70 -11.02
CA GLY A 872 -5.75 -7.81 -10.83
C GLY A 872 -5.78 -8.80 -12.00
N LEU A 873 -5.66 -8.30 -13.24
CA LEU A 873 -5.58 -9.12 -14.45
C LEU A 873 -4.28 -9.94 -14.47
N ALA A 874 -3.14 -9.31 -14.16
CA ALA A 874 -1.85 -9.96 -14.07
C ALA A 874 -1.86 -11.07 -13.00
N GLU A 875 -2.28 -10.76 -11.77
CA GLU A 875 -2.30 -11.72 -10.66
C GLU A 875 -3.14 -12.96 -10.99
N LYS A 876 -4.36 -12.76 -11.52
CA LYS A 876 -5.25 -13.86 -11.90
C LYS A 876 -4.70 -14.73 -13.03
N SER A 877 -3.83 -14.19 -13.88
CA SER A 877 -3.20 -14.90 -14.99
C SER A 877 -1.79 -15.42 -14.67
N GLY A 878 -1.38 -15.40 -13.39
CA GLY A 878 -0.09 -15.94 -12.96
C GLY A 878 1.10 -15.04 -13.26
N TRP A 879 0.87 -13.72 -13.31
CA TRP A 879 1.86 -12.66 -13.50
C TRP A 879 1.84 -11.67 -12.33
N ARG A 880 2.99 -11.03 -12.08
CA ARG A 880 3.13 -9.89 -11.18
C ARG A 880 3.55 -8.69 -11.99
N VAL A 881 2.93 -7.55 -11.73
CA VAL A 881 3.44 -6.25 -12.21
C VAL A 881 4.65 -5.89 -11.36
N GLU A 882 5.85 -5.97 -11.93
CA GLU A 882 7.10 -5.63 -11.25
C GLU A 882 7.34 -4.12 -11.26
N ARG A 883 7.07 -3.48 -12.40
CA ARG A 883 7.22 -2.03 -12.55
C ARG A 883 6.38 -1.50 -13.69
N ILE A 884 5.95 -0.26 -13.56
CA ILE A 884 5.35 0.52 -14.65
C ILE A 884 6.24 1.71 -14.92
N ARG A 885 6.49 1.99 -16.19
CA ARG A 885 7.36 3.09 -16.62
C ARG A 885 6.61 4.05 -17.53
N GLU A 886 6.68 5.33 -17.18
CA GLU A 886 6.32 6.42 -18.08
C GLU A 886 7.29 6.52 -19.23
N LEU A 887 6.76 6.72 -20.43
CA LEU A 887 7.53 6.80 -21.67
C LEU A 887 7.24 8.16 -22.33
N ARG A 888 8.25 9.03 -22.41
CA ARG A 888 8.10 10.40 -22.92
C ARG A 888 7.64 10.36 -24.38
N ARG A 889 6.60 11.13 -24.71
CA ARG A 889 5.97 11.15 -26.06
C ARG A 889 5.34 9.84 -26.50
N ALA A 890 5.14 8.88 -25.60
CA ALA A 890 4.29 7.73 -25.86
C ALA A 890 2.98 7.88 -25.10
N TRP A 891 1.90 7.37 -25.68
CA TRP A 891 0.59 7.27 -25.01
C TRP A 891 0.47 5.96 -24.21
N VAL A 892 1.35 5.01 -24.51
CA VAL A 892 1.53 3.77 -23.77
C VAL A 892 2.50 3.98 -22.61
N LYS A 893 2.29 3.20 -21.56
CA LYS A 893 3.29 2.93 -20.52
C LYS A 893 3.87 1.54 -20.74
N ALA A 894 5.07 1.31 -20.24
CA ALA A 894 5.63 -0.04 -20.21
C ALA A 894 5.30 -0.71 -18.88
N ILE A 895 4.50 -1.77 -18.94
CA ILE A 895 4.11 -2.62 -17.81
C ILE A 895 5.00 -3.87 -17.85
N ASP A 896 5.92 -3.96 -16.90
CA ASP A 896 6.86 -5.07 -16.78
C ASP A 896 6.21 -6.21 -15.99
N LEU A 897 5.78 -7.26 -16.70
CA LEU A 897 5.16 -8.44 -16.13
C LEU A 897 6.20 -9.54 -15.91
N ARG A 898 6.32 -9.97 -14.65
CA ARG A 898 7.14 -11.12 -14.24
C ARG A 898 6.24 -12.28 -13.92
N PRO A 899 6.59 -13.50 -14.34
CA PRO A 899 5.70 -14.59 -14.07
C PRO A 899 5.76 -14.90 -12.56
N LEU A 900 4.59 -15.02 -11.92
CA LEU A 900 4.49 -15.32 -10.49
C LEU A 900 5.01 -16.74 -10.26
N GLU A 901 5.94 -16.88 -9.32
CA GLU A 901 6.15 -18.17 -8.68
C GLU A 901 5.00 -18.41 -7.71
N VAL A 902 4.17 -19.41 -8.01
CA VAL A 902 3.12 -19.84 -7.10
C VAL A 902 3.81 -20.55 -5.93
N LYS A 903 3.76 -19.96 -4.73
CA LYS A 903 4.39 -20.51 -3.51
C LYS A 903 3.33 -20.80 -2.46
N GLY A 904 3.43 -21.95 -1.79
CA GLY A 904 2.58 -22.30 -0.65
C GLY A 904 1.26 -23.03 -0.99
N ASP A 905 0.30 -23.00 -0.07
CA ASP A 905 -1.03 -23.58 -0.28
C ASP A 905 -1.83 -22.63 -1.15
N VAL A 906 -2.34 -23.10 -2.28
CA VAL A 906 -3.10 -22.26 -3.20
C VAL A 906 -4.53 -22.76 -3.36
N ASP A 907 -5.44 -21.80 -3.52
CA ASP A 907 -6.84 -22.08 -3.77
C ASP A 907 -7.01 -22.73 -5.14
N TYR A 908 -7.97 -23.65 -5.24
CA TYR A 908 -8.25 -24.34 -6.49
C TYR A 908 -8.73 -23.35 -7.56
N ASN A 909 -7.97 -23.25 -8.66
CA ASN A 909 -8.21 -22.31 -9.75
C ASN A 909 -8.81 -22.98 -11.00
N GLY A 910 -9.43 -24.16 -10.85
CA GLY A 910 -9.94 -24.96 -11.97
C GLY A 910 -8.90 -25.88 -12.63
N ARG A 911 -7.67 -25.92 -12.11
CA ARG A 911 -6.58 -26.76 -12.62
C ARG A 911 -6.04 -27.66 -11.51
N VAL A 912 -5.45 -28.80 -11.89
CA VAL A 912 -4.75 -29.67 -10.92
C VAL A 912 -3.56 -28.91 -10.35
N ILE A 913 -3.49 -28.75 -9.04
CA ILE A 913 -2.36 -28.11 -8.38
C ILE A 913 -1.34 -29.19 -8.01
N ILE A 914 -0.10 -29.01 -8.44
CA ILE A 914 1.02 -29.91 -8.21
C ILE A 914 1.99 -29.25 -7.23
N TYR A 915 2.03 -29.74 -6.01
CA TYR A 915 2.97 -29.31 -4.98
C TYR A 915 4.34 -29.94 -5.20
N ILE A 916 5.35 -29.09 -5.38
CA ILE A 916 6.75 -29.47 -5.55
C ILE A 916 7.63 -28.70 -4.58
N ILE A 917 8.89 -29.12 -4.45
CA ILE A 917 9.93 -28.35 -3.75
C ILE A 917 10.92 -27.78 -4.76
N LYS A 918 11.64 -26.72 -4.36
CA LYS A 918 12.76 -26.16 -5.11
C LYS A 918 13.66 -27.29 -5.64
N ALA A 919 13.91 -27.27 -6.94
CA ALA A 919 14.66 -28.32 -7.61
C ALA A 919 16.11 -28.36 -7.10
N ASP A 920 16.65 -29.56 -6.92
CA ASP A 920 18.09 -29.77 -6.78
C ASP A 920 18.48 -30.98 -7.63
N LYS A 921 19.75 -31.43 -7.58
CA LYS A 921 20.21 -32.56 -8.39
C LYS A 921 19.46 -33.88 -8.15
N THR A 922 18.68 -34.01 -7.07
CA THR A 922 18.08 -35.26 -6.59
C THR A 922 16.55 -35.19 -6.38
N ASN A 923 15.99 -34.02 -6.07
CA ASN A 923 14.62 -33.91 -5.60
C ASN A 923 13.57 -33.77 -6.72
N TYR A 924 13.94 -33.22 -7.88
CA TYR A 924 13.00 -33.05 -9.00
C TYR A 924 12.57 -34.34 -9.69
N ILE A 925 13.34 -35.41 -9.49
CA ILE A 925 13.07 -36.74 -10.05
C ILE A 925 11.76 -37.35 -9.52
N ASN A 926 11.32 -36.95 -8.32
CA ASN A 926 10.10 -37.49 -7.74
C ASN A 926 8.84 -36.85 -8.33
N TYR A 927 8.86 -35.54 -8.57
CA TYR A 927 7.72 -34.81 -9.12
C TYR A 927 7.76 -34.64 -10.65
N MET A 928 8.86 -34.97 -11.34
CA MET A 928 8.86 -35.05 -12.80
C MET A 928 7.93 -36.13 -13.35
N LYS A 929 7.74 -37.25 -12.62
CA LYS A 929 6.89 -38.37 -13.05
C LYS A 929 5.44 -37.92 -13.31
N PRO A 930 4.74 -37.32 -12.33
CA PRO A 930 3.40 -36.78 -12.58
C PRO A 930 3.36 -35.67 -13.62
N LEU A 931 4.40 -34.82 -13.70
CA LEU A 931 4.48 -33.75 -14.70
C LEU A 931 4.54 -34.30 -16.13
N ILE A 932 5.32 -35.35 -16.35
CA ILE A 932 5.40 -36.05 -17.65
C ILE A 932 4.02 -36.58 -18.03
N LEU A 933 3.32 -37.24 -17.11
CA LEU A 933 2.00 -37.79 -17.41
C LEU A 933 0.97 -36.69 -17.69
N ALA A 934 0.98 -35.60 -16.92
CA ALA A 934 0.09 -34.47 -17.17
C ALA A 934 0.30 -33.84 -18.56
N GLU A 935 1.55 -33.71 -19.00
CA GLU A 935 1.90 -33.24 -20.35
C GLU A 935 1.47 -34.22 -21.45
N GLU A 936 1.66 -35.53 -21.24
CA GLU A 936 1.21 -36.57 -22.20
C GLU A 936 -0.31 -36.62 -22.33
N LEU A 937 -1.04 -36.41 -21.23
CA LEU A 937 -2.51 -36.35 -21.20
C LEU A 937 -3.08 -34.98 -21.58
N LYS A 938 -2.22 -33.97 -21.78
CA LYS A 938 -2.61 -32.57 -22.00
C LYS A 938 -3.54 -32.05 -20.90
N THR A 939 -3.31 -32.48 -19.67
CA THR A 939 -4.07 -32.04 -18.49
C THR A 939 -3.64 -30.63 -18.10
N ASP A 940 -4.59 -29.74 -17.84
CA ASP A 940 -4.28 -28.42 -17.27
C ASP A 940 -3.85 -28.54 -15.80
N TYR A 941 -2.66 -28.01 -15.49
CA TYR A 941 -2.11 -28.04 -14.14
C TYR A 941 -1.41 -26.73 -13.76
N THR A 942 -1.29 -26.48 -12.45
CA THR A 942 -0.53 -25.38 -11.83
C THR A 942 0.55 -25.98 -10.95
N ILE A 943 1.78 -25.48 -11.02
CA ILE A 943 2.85 -25.90 -10.11
C ILE A 943 2.90 -24.92 -8.95
N SER A 944 2.89 -25.41 -7.70
CA SER A 944 3.16 -24.60 -6.52
C SER A 944 4.39 -25.11 -5.78
N VAL A 945 5.34 -24.20 -5.52
CA VAL A 945 6.57 -24.49 -4.78
C VAL A 945 6.30 -24.33 -3.28
N VAL A 946 6.45 -25.41 -2.51
CA VAL A 946 6.07 -25.44 -1.09
C VAL A 946 7.29 -25.61 -0.18
N ASP A 947 7.25 -24.97 0.98
CA ASP A 947 8.11 -25.36 2.11
C ASP A 947 7.46 -26.52 2.86
N THR A 948 8.01 -27.72 2.66
CA THR A 948 7.55 -28.94 3.34
C THR A 948 7.64 -28.86 4.86
N LYS A 949 8.42 -27.94 5.44
CA LYS A 949 8.52 -27.74 6.90
C LYS A 949 7.37 -26.90 7.46
N SER A 950 6.59 -26.23 6.62
CA SER A 950 5.47 -25.40 7.06
C SER A 950 4.39 -26.21 7.79
N LYS A 951 3.77 -25.61 8.81
CA LYS A 951 2.77 -26.29 9.65
C LYS A 951 1.52 -26.72 8.88
N TRP A 952 1.13 -25.97 7.85
CA TRP A 952 -0.06 -26.29 7.06
C TRP A 952 0.17 -27.52 6.17
N TYR A 953 1.40 -27.72 5.67
CA TYR A 953 1.69 -28.85 4.78
C TYR A 953 1.56 -30.22 5.45
N PHE A 954 1.59 -30.28 6.78
CA PHE A 954 1.25 -31.49 7.55
C PHE A 954 -0.19 -31.97 7.31
N GLN A 955 -1.10 -31.05 7.01
CA GLN A 955 -2.50 -31.37 6.72
C GLN A 955 -2.67 -31.92 5.29
N VAL A 956 -1.67 -31.69 4.44
CA VAL A 956 -1.67 -32.06 3.01
C VAL A 956 -0.88 -33.35 2.76
N HIS A 957 0.27 -33.54 3.42
CA HIS A 957 1.05 -34.79 3.38
C HIS A 957 1.53 -35.20 4.78
N PRO A 958 1.23 -36.42 5.27
CA PRO A 958 1.54 -36.84 6.64
C PRO A 958 3.05 -36.84 6.95
N GLU A 959 3.87 -37.28 5.98
CA GLU A 959 5.34 -37.28 6.11
C GLU A 959 6.05 -36.08 5.46
N ARG A 960 5.30 -35.10 4.94
CA ARG A 960 5.84 -33.88 4.29
C ARG A 960 6.71 -34.15 3.06
N TYR A 961 6.32 -35.08 2.19
CA TYR A 961 6.98 -35.30 0.90
C TYR A 961 6.22 -34.63 -0.25
N VAL A 962 6.91 -34.54 -1.39
CA VAL A 962 6.37 -34.17 -2.71
C VAL A 962 6.67 -35.31 -3.69
N PRO A 963 5.90 -35.48 -4.78
CA PRO A 963 4.75 -34.67 -5.19
C PRO A 963 3.50 -34.88 -4.34
N VAL A 964 2.64 -33.86 -4.29
CA VAL A 964 1.24 -33.96 -3.85
C VAL A 964 0.37 -33.23 -4.85
N PHE A 965 -0.83 -33.75 -5.10
CA PHE A 965 -1.85 -33.09 -5.89
C PHE A 965 -2.98 -32.57 -5.04
N LYS A 966 -3.51 -31.43 -5.46
CA LYS A 966 -4.76 -30.85 -4.98
C LYS A 966 -5.65 -30.59 -6.18
N ASP A 967 -6.87 -31.11 -6.14
CA ASP A 967 -7.86 -30.99 -7.22
C ASP A 967 -9.27 -30.90 -6.60
N TRP A 968 -10.31 -30.72 -7.42
CA TRP A 968 -11.68 -30.56 -6.97
C TRP A 968 -12.61 -31.65 -7.51
N CYS A 969 -13.45 -32.20 -6.64
CA CYS A 969 -14.51 -33.11 -7.03
C CYS A 969 -15.82 -32.33 -7.23
N ASN A 970 -16.23 -32.13 -8.48
CA ASN A 970 -17.50 -31.47 -8.79
C ASN A 970 -18.72 -32.24 -8.25
N ALA A 971 -18.66 -33.57 -8.20
CA ALA A 971 -19.79 -34.40 -7.75
C ALA A 971 -20.05 -34.31 -6.24
N THR A 972 -18.99 -34.10 -5.44
CA THR A 972 -19.09 -34.04 -3.98
C THR A 972 -18.82 -32.66 -3.39
N GLU A 973 -18.51 -31.68 -4.23
CA GLU A 973 -18.09 -30.32 -3.86
C GLU A 973 -16.99 -30.32 -2.78
N LYS A 974 -16.00 -31.18 -2.96
CA LYS A 974 -14.90 -31.36 -2.01
C LYS A 974 -13.56 -31.34 -2.72
N GLU A 975 -12.59 -30.83 -1.99
CA GLU A 975 -11.18 -30.91 -2.35
C GLU A 975 -10.68 -32.35 -2.29
N ILE A 976 -9.86 -32.71 -3.27
CA ILE A 976 -9.17 -33.99 -3.39
C ILE A 976 -7.69 -33.72 -3.16
N THR A 977 -7.11 -34.43 -2.19
CA THR A 977 -5.66 -34.45 -1.97
C THR A 977 -5.11 -35.83 -2.26
N VAL A 978 -4.19 -35.93 -3.23
CA VAL A 978 -3.52 -37.19 -3.58
C VAL A 978 -2.05 -37.06 -3.26
N PHE A 979 -1.57 -37.87 -2.33
CA PHE A 979 -0.17 -37.90 -1.92
C PHE A 979 0.45 -39.26 -2.29
N GLU A 980 1.77 -39.27 -2.50
CA GLU A 980 2.58 -40.37 -3.08
C GLU A 980 2.62 -40.38 -4.62
N SER A 981 3.83 -40.50 -5.18
CA SER A 981 4.12 -40.34 -6.60
C SER A 981 3.36 -41.30 -7.52
N THR A 982 3.15 -42.54 -7.09
CA THR A 982 2.42 -43.57 -7.83
C THR A 982 0.92 -43.33 -7.77
N ALA A 983 0.40 -42.98 -6.60
CA ALA A 983 -0.99 -42.58 -6.43
C ALA A 983 -1.34 -41.36 -7.30
N CYS A 984 -0.43 -40.39 -7.39
CA CYS A 984 -0.57 -39.25 -8.31
C CYS A 984 -0.67 -39.69 -9.78
N LEU A 985 0.19 -40.62 -10.23
CA LEU A 985 0.13 -41.15 -11.60
C LEU A 985 -1.19 -41.90 -11.87
N GLN A 986 -1.61 -42.75 -10.92
CA GLN A 986 -2.85 -43.50 -11.05
C GLN A 986 -4.06 -42.56 -11.10
N TYR A 987 -4.09 -41.53 -10.24
CA TYR A 987 -5.15 -40.52 -10.23
C TYR A 987 -5.27 -39.79 -11.57
N LEU A 988 -4.15 -39.35 -12.15
CA LEU A 988 -4.17 -38.68 -13.45
C LEU A 988 -4.67 -39.60 -14.56
N ALA A 989 -4.23 -40.87 -14.59
CA ALA A 989 -4.73 -41.83 -15.56
C ALA A 989 -6.24 -42.08 -15.36
N ASP A 990 -6.70 -42.34 -14.13
CA ASP A 990 -8.11 -42.62 -13.87
C ASP A 990 -9.03 -41.45 -14.23
N ARG A 991 -8.56 -40.22 -14.07
CA ARG A 991 -9.36 -39.00 -14.28
C ARG A 991 -9.23 -38.40 -15.68
N TYR A 992 -8.06 -38.48 -16.30
CA TYR A 992 -7.73 -37.75 -17.53
C TYR A 992 -7.27 -38.65 -18.68
N ASP A 993 -7.28 -39.98 -18.53
CA ASP A 993 -7.04 -40.95 -19.61
C ASP A 993 -8.30 -41.79 -19.89
N PRO A 994 -9.36 -41.18 -20.47
CA PRO A 994 -10.64 -41.86 -20.68
C PRO A 994 -10.54 -43.08 -21.60
N ASP A 995 -9.56 -43.08 -22.49
CA ASP A 995 -9.31 -44.16 -23.46
C ASP A 995 -8.44 -45.29 -22.90
N GLY A 996 -7.91 -45.12 -21.68
CA GLY A 996 -7.05 -46.11 -21.03
C GLY A 996 -5.73 -46.36 -21.77
N VAL A 997 -5.20 -45.35 -22.46
CA VAL A 997 -3.93 -45.45 -23.20
C VAL A 997 -2.77 -45.72 -22.25
N TRP A 998 -2.74 -45.01 -21.12
CA TRP A 998 -1.71 -45.06 -20.08
C TRP A 998 -2.08 -45.94 -18.89
N GLY A 999 -3.37 -45.97 -18.51
CA GLY A 999 -3.90 -46.77 -17.41
C GLY A 999 -4.29 -48.21 -17.79
N GLY A 1000 -4.44 -48.49 -19.08
CA GLY A 1000 -4.97 -49.76 -19.62
C GLY A 1000 -6.47 -49.67 -19.91
N GLY A 1001 -6.89 -50.11 -21.10
CA GLY A 1001 -8.28 -50.05 -21.56
C GLY A 1001 -9.09 -51.30 -21.18
N THR A 1002 -8.41 -52.43 -20.94
CA THR A 1002 -9.06 -53.70 -20.55
C THR A 1002 -8.71 -54.11 -19.12
N PRO A 1003 -9.50 -54.99 -18.47
CA PRO A 1003 -9.15 -55.52 -17.14
C PRO A 1003 -7.77 -56.19 -17.09
N ALA A 1004 -7.37 -56.88 -18.16
CA ALA A 1004 -6.06 -57.52 -18.26
C ALA A 1004 -4.92 -56.50 -18.35
N GLU A 1005 -5.09 -55.46 -19.16
CA GLU A 1005 -4.12 -54.37 -19.27
C GLU A 1005 -4.02 -53.59 -17.96
N LYS A 1006 -5.15 -53.24 -17.34
CA LYS A 1006 -5.18 -52.56 -16.02
C LYS A 1006 -4.49 -53.40 -14.95
N ALA A 1007 -4.74 -54.71 -14.92
CA ALA A 1007 -4.06 -55.61 -13.99
C ALA A 1007 -2.55 -55.66 -14.22
N ALA A 1008 -2.10 -55.69 -15.48
CA ALA A 1008 -0.67 -55.66 -15.82
C ALA A 1008 -0.03 -54.33 -15.40
N VAL A 1009 -0.62 -53.21 -15.79
CA VAL A 1009 -0.15 -51.86 -15.45
C VAL A 1009 -0.09 -51.69 -13.93
N PHE A 1010 -1.17 -52.02 -13.21
CA PHE A 1010 -1.21 -51.94 -11.75
C PHE A 1010 -0.13 -52.81 -11.10
N SER A 1011 0.05 -54.05 -11.56
CA SER A 1011 1.04 -54.97 -10.98
C SER A 1011 2.47 -54.45 -11.11
N TRP A 1012 2.84 -53.96 -12.31
CA TRP A 1012 4.18 -53.43 -12.55
C TRP A 1012 4.42 -52.11 -11.81
N THR A 1013 3.43 -51.21 -11.81
CA THR A 1013 3.53 -49.95 -11.06
C THR A 1013 3.62 -50.21 -9.56
N ALA A 1014 2.79 -51.09 -9.00
CA ALA A 1014 2.84 -51.46 -7.58
C ALA A 1014 4.16 -52.18 -7.20
N CYS A 1015 4.73 -52.98 -8.11
CA CYS A 1015 6.05 -53.60 -7.90
C CYS A 1015 7.15 -52.53 -7.72
N GLN A 1016 7.10 -51.46 -8.51
CA GLN A 1016 8.02 -50.32 -8.38
C GLN A 1016 7.89 -49.66 -7.00
N THR A 1017 6.66 -49.38 -6.57
CA THR A 1017 6.37 -48.65 -5.32
C THR A 1017 6.67 -49.49 -4.07
N ALA A 1018 6.27 -50.77 -4.06
CA ALA A 1018 6.40 -51.64 -2.90
C ALA A 1018 7.80 -52.25 -2.75
N GLY A 1019 8.52 -52.44 -3.85
CA GLY A 1019 9.87 -53.02 -3.84
C GLY A 1019 10.96 -51.96 -3.90
N LEU A 1020 11.04 -51.28 -5.04
CA LEU A 1020 12.24 -50.56 -5.46
C LEU A 1020 12.37 -49.16 -4.83
N GLY A 1021 11.27 -48.41 -4.77
CA GLY A 1021 11.26 -47.04 -4.21
C GLY A 1021 11.82 -46.98 -2.78
N PRO A 1022 11.26 -47.76 -1.84
CA PRO A 1022 11.77 -47.82 -0.47
C PRO A 1022 13.19 -48.36 -0.37
N THR A 1023 13.53 -49.42 -1.13
CA THR A 1023 14.85 -50.07 -1.05
C THR A 1023 15.99 -49.13 -1.46
N ALA A 1024 15.84 -48.39 -2.56
CA ALA A 1024 16.84 -47.42 -3.03
C ALA A 1024 16.98 -46.24 -2.07
N LYS A 1025 15.86 -45.76 -1.50
CA LYS A 1025 15.85 -44.69 -0.52
C LYS A 1025 16.55 -45.09 0.78
N TYR A 1026 16.29 -46.29 1.30
CA TYR A 1026 16.96 -46.79 2.50
C TYR A 1026 18.44 -47.05 2.26
N TRP A 1027 18.80 -47.60 1.10
CA TRP A 1027 20.21 -47.75 0.72
C TRP A 1027 20.97 -46.41 0.79
N LEU A 1028 20.40 -45.33 0.24
CA LEU A 1028 20.97 -43.98 0.30
C LEU A 1028 21.18 -43.50 1.75
N TYR A 1029 20.17 -43.68 2.62
CA TYR A 1029 20.27 -43.30 4.02
C TYR A 1029 21.39 -44.02 4.77
N PHE A 1030 21.60 -45.30 4.47
CA PHE A 1030 22.66 -46.09 5.08
C PHE A 1030 24.04 -45.80 4.48
N LEU A 1031 24.13 -45.42 3.20
CA LEU A 1031 25.39 -45.09 2.52
C LEU A 1031 25.95 -43.72 2.96
N ILE A 1032 25.09 -42.72 3.15
CA ILE A 1032 25.51 -41.33 3.44
C ILE A 1032 25.74 -41.08 4.93
N GLY A 1033 25.20 -41.93 5.83
CA GLY A 1033 25.29 -41.76 7.28
C GLY A 1033 24.55 -40.49 7.73
N TYR A 1034 23.34 -40.64 8.28
CA TYR A 1034 22.41 -39.53 8.59
C TYR A 1034 23.09 -38.23 9.11
N PRO A 1035 23.12 -37.14 8.31
CA PRO A 1035 23.17 -35.80 8.84
C PRO A 1035 21.74 -35.27 8.93
N ASN A 1036 21.46 -34.52 9.99
CA ASN A 1036 20.19 -33.79 10.12
C ASN A 1036 20.03 -32.85 8.89
N ARG A 1037 18.83 -32.81 8.28
CA ARG A 1037 18.49 -32.03 7.07
C ARG A 1037 18.66 -30.50 7.18
N GLN A 1038 18.99 -29.96 8.34
CA GLN A 1038 19.14 -28.52 8.59
C GLN A 1038 20.58 -28.10 8.83
N THR A 1039 21.44 -29.01 9.29
CA THR A 1039 22.89 -28.78 9.46
C THR A 1039 23.61 -30.10 9.21
N PRO A 1040 24.17 -30.34 8.00
CA PRO A 1040 25.17 -31.37 7.86
C PRO A 1040 26.40 -30.89 8.62
N GLU A 1041 26.60 -31.37 9.85
CA GLU A 1041 27.83 -31.09 10.59
C GLU A 1041 29.01 -31.63 9.75
N SER A 1042 29.87 -30.72 9.31
CA SER A 1042 31.15 -31.07 8.72
C SER A 1042 31.97 -31.80 9.78
N PHE A 1043 32.24 -33.08 9.59
CA PHE A 1043 33.20 -33.81 10.41
C PHE A 1043 34.60 -33.20 10.21
N THR A 1044 35.07 -32.40 11.17
CA THR A 1044 36.48 -32.03 11.26
C THR A 1044 37.23 -33.09 12.05
N LYS A 1045 38.18 -33.78 11.39
CA LYS A 1045 39.24 -34.52 12.06
C LYS A 1045 40.50 -33.65 11.99
N ASP A 1046 41.07 -33.31 13.13
CA ASP A 1046 42.32 -32.52 13.25
C ASP A 1046 42.28 -31.09 12.65
N GLY A 1047 41.13 -30.42 12.73
CA GLY A 1047 41.06 -28.95 12.55
C GLY A 1047 41.19 -28.43 11.11
N LYS A 1048 40.88 -29.23 10.08
CA LYS A 1048 40.73 -28.75 8.68
C LYS A 1048 39.38 -29.15 8.09
N GLU A 1049 38.70 -28.20 7.44
CA GLU A 1049 37.54 -28.45 6.59
C GLU A 1049 37.94 -29.25 5.34
N VAL A 1050 37.20 -30.31 5.03
CA VAL A 1050 37.38 -31.10 3.81
C VAL A 1050 36.09 -31.02 2.99
N CYS A 1051 36.10 -30.24 1.91
CA CYS A 1051 35.16 -30.39 0.81
C CYS A 1051 35.88 -31.03 -0.37
N GLN A 1052 35.20 -32.01 -0.98
CA GLN A 1052 35.58 -32.80 -2.16
C GLN A 1052 36.42 -34.06 -1.90
N ASN A 1053 35.84 -35.20 -2.30
CA ASN A 1053 36.38 -36.57 -2.28
C ASN A 1053 36.40 -37.26 -0.91
N ILE A 1054 35.23 -37.72 -0.46
CA ILE A 1054 35.12 -38.80 0.53
C ILE A 1054 35.28 -40.13 -0.23
N PRO A 1055 36.36 -40.91 -0.03
CA PRO A 1055 36.37 -42.31 -0.44
C PRO A 1055 35.30 -43.05 0.39
N PRO A 1056 34.63 -44.09 -0.15
CA PRO A 1056 33.67 -44.86 0.63
C PRO A 1056 34.33 -45.26 1.95
N VAL A 1057 33.61 -45.03 3.06
CA VAL A 1057 34.08 -45.39 4.40
C VAL A 1057 34.57 -46.83 4.32
N ARG A 1058 35.89 -47.03 4.39
CA ARG A 1058 36.44 -48.33 4.74
C ARG A 1058 36.06 -48.53 6.20
N LEU A 1059 34.94 -49.21 6.40
CA LEU A 1059 34.60 -49.82 7.66
C LEU A 1059 35.70 -50.84 7.92
N ASP A 1060 36.55 -50.54 8.90
CA ASP A 1060 37.69 -51.37 9.21
C ASP A 1060 37.23 -52.77 9.60
N LYS A 1061 37.91 -53.75 9.00
CA LYS A 1061 37.73 -55.18 9.24
C LYS A 1061 37.87 -55.47 10.74
N GLN A 1062 36.76 -55.59 11.44
CA GLN A 1062 36.49 -56.69 12.37
C GLN A 1062 35.09 -56.56 12.96
N GLU A 1063 34.26 -57.53 12.58
CA GLU A 1063 33.09 -58.01 13.34
C GLU A 1063 31.81 -57.14 13.35
N SER A 1064 30.98 -57.36 12.30
CA SER A 1064 29.52 -57.58 12.38
C SER A 1064 28.48 -56.54 11.88
N THR A 1065 28.82 -55.47 11.16
CA THR A 1065 27.79 -54.49 10.67
C THR A 1065 27.72 -54.21 9.14
N ASP A 1066 28.52 -54.85 8.29
CA ASP A 1066 28.59 -54.59 6.82
C ASP A 1066 27.50 -55.23 5.92
N LYS A 1067 26.57 -56.01 6.47
CA LYS A 1067 25.63 -56.79 5.65
C LYS A 1067 24.49 -55.98 5.02
N TYR A 1068 24.07 -54.87 5.61
CA TYR A 1068 22.79 -54.23 5.24
C TYR A 1068 22.90 -53.27 4.04
N PRO A 1069 23.83 -52.30 3.97
CA PRO A 1069 23.92 -51.39 2.83
C PRO A 1069 24.27 -52.13 1.53
N SER A 1070 25.20 -53.09 1.60
CA SER A 1070 25.58 -53.96 0.48
C SER A 1070 24.42 -54.80 -0.03
N ARG A 1071 23.58 -55.34 0.87
CA ARG A 1071 22.38 -56.11 0.49
C ARG A 1071 21.30 -55.22 -0.12
N LEU A 1072 21.12 -54.00 0.38
CA LEU A 1072 20.17 -53.04 -0.21
C LEU A 1072 20.62 -52.56 -1.60
N HIS A 1073 21.92 -52.31 -1.79
CA HIS A 1073 22.51 -52.03 -3.10
C HIS A 1073 22.27 -53.20 -4.06
N GLN A 1074 22.62 -54.42 -3.67
CA GLN A 1074 22.38 -55.63 -4.47
C GLN A 1074 20.89 -55.78 -4.85
N ASN A 1075 19.97 -55.52 -3.92
CA ASN A 1075 18.52 -55.56 -4.19
C ASN A 1075 18.08 -54.48 -5.19
N CYS A 1076 18.71 -53.29 -5.18
CA CYS A 1076 18.45 -52.24 -6.17
C CYS A 1076 19.00 -52.63 -7.55
N VAL A 1077 20.23 -53.15 -7.61
CA VAL A 1077 20.86 -53.61 -8.86
C VAL A 1077 20.07 -54.76 -9.49
N ARG A 1078 19.55 -55.69 -8.69
CA ARG A 1078 18.68 -56.80 -9.14
C ARG A 1078 17.47 -56.33 -9.94
N GLN A 1079 17.01 -55.09 -9.76
CA GLN A 1079 15.90 -54.55 -10.55
C GLN A 1079 16.26 -54.28 -12.01
N TRP A 1080 17.51 -53.90 -12.32
CA TRP A 1080 17.94 -53.80 -13.73
C TRP A 1080 17.92 -55.15 -14.41
N GLU A 1081 18.27 -56.22 -13.70
CA GLU A 1081 18.18 -57.58 -14.24
C GLU A 1081 16.73 -57.99 -14.51
N ILE A 1082 15.79 -57.63 -13.63
CA ILE A 1082 14.35 -57.87 -13.83
C ILE A 1082 13.82 -57.08 -15.02
N LEU A 1083 14.18 -55.79 -15.13
CA LEU A 1083 13.78 -54.94 -16.25
C LEU A 1083 14.34 -55.45 -17.58
N GLU A 1084 15.61 -55.86 -17.61
CA GLU A 1084 16.24 -56.40 -18.80
C GLU A 1084 15.61 -57.73 -19.22
N GLN A 1085 15.32 -58.63 -18.28
CA GLN A 1085 14.58 -59.87 -18.57
C GLN A 1085 13.17 -59.59 -19.08
N ARG A 1086 12.50 -58.57 -18.55
CA ARG A 1086 11.17 -58.18 -19.01
C ARG A 1086 11.22 -57.59 -20.42
N LEU A 1087 12.09 -56.62 -20.66
CA LEU A 1087 12.20 -55.88 -21.93
C LEU A 1087 12.88 -56.68 -23.05
N SER A 1088 13.54 -57.79 -22.73
CA SER A 1088 14.11 -58.72 -23.73
C SER A 1088 13.11 -59.75 -24.26
N LEU A 1089 11.89 -59.81 -23.72
CA LEU A 1089 10.84 -60.67 -24.26
C LEU A 1089 10.50 -60.25 -25.70
N PRO A 1090 10.24 -61.21 -26.62
CA PRO A 1090 9.91 -60.89 -28.00
C PRO A 1090 8.72 -59.93 -28.11
N GLY A 1091 8.92 -58.79 -28.78
CA GLY A 1091 7.88 -57.78 -28.98
C GLY A 1091 7.61 -56.85 -27.78
N GLN A 1092 8.34 -56.99 -26.67
CA GLN A 1092 8.14 -56.18 -25.46
C GLN A 1092 8.91 -54.85 -25.53
N ASN A 1093 8.27 -53.80 -26.05
CA ASN A 1093 8.90 -52.48 -26.16
C ASN A 1093 8.77 -51.61 -24.89
N TYR A 1094 7.81 -51.91 -24.02
CA TYR A 1094 7.49 -51.17 -22.79
C TYR A 1094 7.29 -52.13 -21.61
N ILE A 1095 7.24 -51.64 -20.38
CA ILE A 1095 7.34 -52.50 -19.18
C ILE A 1095 6.08 -53.33 -18.97
N ALA A 1096 4.93 -52.68 -18.81
CA ALA A 1096 3.68 -53.37 -18.52
C ALA A 1096 3.03 -53.93 -19.80
N LEU A 1097 2.84 -53.07 -20.80
CA LEU A 1097 2.27 -53.41 -22.10
C LEU A 1097 3.38 -53.55 -23.15
N PRO A 1098 3.26 -54.41 -24.16
CA PRO A 1098 4.33 -54.65 -25.13
C PRO A 1098 4.44 -53.57 -26.22
N ASP A 1099 3.32 -52.99 -26.63
CA ASP A 1099 3.18 -52.13 -27.82
C ASP A 1099 3.20 -50.63 -27.50
N ARG A 1100 2.84 -50.22 -26.29
CA ARG A 1100 2.70 -48.81 -25.89
C ARG A 1100 3.15 -48.54 -24.44
N PRO A 1101 3.57 -47.31 -24.11
CA PRO A 1101 3.95 -46.97 -22.74
C PRO A 1101 2.73 -46.91 -21.83
N SER A 1102 2.99 -47.04 -20.53
CA SER A 1102 2.00 -46.94 -19.47
C SER A 1102 2.53 -46.11 -18.30
N ILE A 1103 1.70 -45.88 -17.28
CA ILE A 1103 2.17 -45.24 -16.03
C ILE A 1103 3.29 -46.03 -15.34
N ALA A 1104 3.40 -47.35 -15.60
CA ALA A 1104 4.52 -48.15 -15.13
C ALA A 1104 5.83 -47.67 -15.76
N ASP A 1105 5.85 -47.39 -17.06
CA ASP A 1105 7.04 -46.89 -17.76
C ASP A 1105 7.52 -45.53 -17.20
N ILE A 1106 6.59 -44.62 -16.90
CA ILE A 1106 6.90 -43.35 -16.24
C ILE A 1106 7.48 -43.59 -14.83
N SER A 1107 6.91 -44.54 -14.07
CA SER A 1107 7.36 -44.84 -12.71
C SER A 1107 8.80 -45.35 -12.63
N TYR A 1108 9.22 -46.16 -13.61
CA TYR A 1108 10.56 -46.72 -13.73
C TYR A 1108 11.54 -45.83 -14.50
N PHE A 1109 11.07 -44.84 -15.27
CA PHE A 1109 11.91 -44.00 -16.13
C PHE A 1109 13.18 -43.42 -15.47
N PRO A 1110 13.20 -43.01 -14.19
CA PRO A 1110 14.42 -42.55 -13.53
C PRO A 1110 15.60 -43.55 -13.57
N PHE A 1111 15.33 -44.85 -13.73
CA PHE A 1111 16.34 -45.92 -13.83
C PHE A 1111 17.02 -45.94 -15.20
N ALA A 1112 16.47 -45.25 -16.19
CA ALA A 1112 17.05 -45.09 -17.51
C ALA A 1112 17.84 -43.78 -17.66
N MET A 1113 17.87 -42.93 -16.62
CA MET A 1113 18.56 -41.65 -16.69
C MET A 1113 20.09 -41.84 -16.60
N PRO A 1114 20.89 -41.17 -17.46
CA PRO A 1114 22.33 -41.36 -17.52
C PRO A 1114 23.07 -41.26 -16.19
N TRP A 1115 22.70 -40.28 -15.35
CA TRP A 1115 23.34 -40.06 -14.05
C TRP A 1115 23.04 -41.18 -13.04
N MET A 1116 21.92 -41.90 -13.17
CA MET A 1116 21.55 -43.00 -12.28
C MET A 1116 22.49 -44.21 -12.45
N PHE A 1117 23.00 -44.41 -13.67
CA PHE A 1117 23.98 -45.46 -13.96
C PHE A 1117 25.30 -45.20 -13.24
N GLU A 1118 25.80 -43.97 -13.34
CA GLU A 1118 27.00 -43.54 -12.62
C GLU A 1118 26.79 -43.62 -11.10
N PHE A 1119 25.63 -43.16 -10.62
CA PHE A 1119 25.29 -43.14 -9.20
C PHE A 1119 25.23 -44.54 -8.56
N LEU A 1120 24.74 -45.55 -9.27
CA LEU A 1120 24.63 -46.93 -8.79
C LEU A 1120 25.80 -47.83 -9.17
N GLY A 1121 26.78 -47.32 -9.91
CA GLY A 1121 27.91 -48.10 -10.44
C GLY A 1121 27.48 -49.15 -11.46
N ILE A 1122 26.46 -48.85 -12.26
CA ILE A 1122 25.92 -49.74 -13.29
C ILE A 1122 26.49 -49.36 -14.65
N ASP A 1123 27.14 -50.33 -15.31
CA ASP A 1123 27.42 -50.18 -16.74
C ASP A 1123 26.18 -50.52 -17.56
N ILE A 1124 25.56 -49.49 -18.15
CA ILE A 1124 24.37 -49.61 -18.99
C ILE A 1124 24.61 -50.46 -20.25
N ALA A 1125 25.87 -50.71 -20.65
CA ALA A 1125 26.19 -51.63 -21.74
C ALA A 1125 25.74 -53.07 -21.43
N ASN A 1126 25.66 -53.45 -20.15
CA ASN A 1126 25.21 -54.78 -19.72
C ASN A 1126 23.69 -54.96 -19.82
N TYR A 1127 22.94 -53.88 -20.07
CA TYR A 1127 21.47 -53.87 -20.10
C TYR A 1127 20.95 -53.23 -21.41
N PRO A 1128 21.20 -53.85 -22.57
CA PRO A 1128 20.90 -53.26 -23.87
C PRO A 1128 19.41 -53.01 -24.09
N SER A 1129 18.51 -53.89 -23.64
CA SER A 1129 17.05 -53.72 -23.84
C SER A 1129 16.54 -52.55 -23.00
N THR A 1130 17.01 -52.44 -21.76
CA THR A 1130 16.73 -51.31 -20.85
C THR A 1130 17.24 -49.99 -21.43
N ARG A 1131 18.44 -49.98 -22.03
CA ARG A 1131 18.99 -48.79 -22.70
C ARG A 1131 18.14 -48.33 -23.88
N HIS A 1132 17.65 -49.26 -24.71
CA HIS A 1132 16.79 -48.92 -25.86
C HIS A 1132 15.43 -48.36 -25.42
N TRP A 1133 14.81 -48.98 -24.41
CA TRP A 1133 13.59 -48.46 -23.80
C TRP A 1133 13.78 -47.05 -23.22
N GLY A 1134 14.87 -46.82 -22.50
CA GLY A 1134 15.23 -45.50 -21.97
C GLY A 1134 15.33 -44.42 -23.04
N LYS A 1135 16.04 -44.72 -24.16
CA LYS A 1135 16.12 -43.82 -25.31
C LYS A 1135 14.74 -43.51 -25.90
N ARG A 1136 13.86 -44.51 -26.04
CA ARG A 1136 12.49 -44.31 -26.53
C ARG A 1136 11.71 -43.35 -25.63
N MET A 1137 11.84 -43.49 -24.31
CA MET A 1137 11.17 -42.59 -23.36
C MET A 1137 11.71 -41.16 -23.45
N VAL A 1138 13.03 -40.96 -23.53
CA VAL A 1138 13.63 -39.60 -23.66
C VAL A 1138 13.21 -38.89 -24.95
N CYS A 1139 13.00 -39.63 -26.05
CA CYS A 1139 12.58 -39.06 -27.33
C CYS A 1139 11.11 -38.56 -27.34
N ARG A 1140 10.33 -38.82 -26.28
CA ARG A 1140 8.95 -38.34 -26.21
C ARG A 1140 8.91 -36.82 -25.95
N PRO A 1141 8.06 -36.06 -26.65
CA PRO A 1141 7.99 -34.60 -26.50
C PRO A 1141 7.76 -34.13 -25.05
N ALA A 1142 6.82 -34.76 -24.33
CA ALA A 1142 6.52 -34.41 -22.95
C ALA A 1142 7.70 -34.67 -22.00
N VAL A 1143 8.38 -35.80 -22.17
CA VAL A 1143 9.58 -36.15 -21.39
C VAL A 1143 10.69 -35.13 -21.62
N LYS A 1144 10.95 -34.76 -22.88
CA LYS A 1144 11.94 -33.73 -23.22
C LYS A 1144 11.60 -32.38 -22.60
N ALA A 1145 10.36 -31.92 -22.74
CA ALA A 1145 9.90 -30.64 -22.19
C ALA A 1145 9.98 -30.58 -20.65
N VAL A 1146 9.71 -31.70 -19.95
CA VAL A 1146 9.83 -31.77 -18.49
C VAL A 1146 11.30 -31.90 -18.06
N LEU A 1147 12.16 -32.60 -18.80
CA LEU A 1147 13.60 -32.65 -18.51
C LEU A 1147 14.30 -31.31 -18.68
N GLU A 1148 13.85 -30.49 -19.65
CA GLU A 1148 14.38 -29.13 -19.87
C GLU A 1148 13.93 -28.15 -18.77
N ARG A 1149 12.66 -28.21 -18.36
CA ARG A 1149 12.10 -27.27 -17.35
C ARG A 1149 12.30 -27.71 -15.90
N GLY A 1150 12.30 -29.02 -15.63
CA GLY A 1150 12.34 -29.63 -14.31
C GLY A 1150 13.40 -29.06 -13.36
N PRO A 1151 14.66 -28.89 -13.80
CA PRO A 1151 15.73 -28.33 -12.98
C PRO A 1151 15.54 -26.84 -12.59
N THR A 1152 14.67 -26.11 -13.28
CA THR A 1152 14.46 -24.66 -13.07
C THR A 1152 13.41 -24.34 -12.01
N TYR A 1153 12.63 -25.33 -11.55
CA TYR A 1153 11.51 -25.07 -10.66
C TYR A 1153 11.92 -24.62 -9.26
N GLY A 1154 11.32 -23.54 -8.78
CA GLY A 1154 11.60 -22.94 -7.48
C GLY A 1154 12.94 -22.19 -7.40
N HIS A 1155 13.57 -21.94 -8.55
CA HIS A 1155 14.73 -21.06 -8.70
C HIS A 1155 14.30 -19.76 -9.36
N GLY A 1156 13.60 -18.90 -8.61
CA GLY A 1156 13.19 -17.56 -9.04
C GLY A 1156 13.76 -16.49 -8.11
N LEU A 1157 14.42 -15.49 -8.72
CA LEU A 1157 14.80 -14.12 -8.32
C LEU A 1157 15.21 -13.75 -6.87
N GLU A 1158 15.08 -14.60 -5.86
CA GLU A 1158 15.41 -14.30 -4.45
C GLU A 1158 16.73 -14.93 -3.96
N ASP A 1159 17.41 -15.73 -4.79
CA ASP A 1159 18.64 -16.44 -4.43
C ASP A 1159 19.94 -15.79 -4.97
N GLU A 1160 19.91 -14.50 -5.35
CA GLU A 1160 21.12 -13.66 -5.55
C GLU A 1160 21.15 -12.47 -4.59
#